data_AF-A0AAJ8BC75-F1
#
_entry.id   AF-A0AAJ8BC75-F1
#
_cell.length_a   1.000
_cell.length_b   1.000
_cell.length_c   1.000
_cell.angle_alpha   90.00
_cell.angle_beta   90.00
_cell.angle_gamma   90.00
#
_symmetry.space_group_name_H-M   'P 1'
#
loop_
_entity.id
_entity.type
_entity.pdbx_description
1 polymer ?
#
loop_
_entity_poly.entity_id
_entity_poly.type
_entity_poly.pdbx_seq_one_letter_code
_entity_poly.pdbx_strand_id
1 'polypeptide(L)'
;MTADILSAINTLSRPLSEAVDNAQSSHQQAVLAGLRSNRVLLLDQLQTDSSFQEVRRLRDEVMTAAEWFSGDTEDTAWGFVQECLLLLLTLARHLSIELEVFRQSRAPSAAKLHTPEMAPPLPPDILSVTQQRTLRAALQSVVSLGLCPYLAPGVGVPLGRRSAFGAMVEKLVRGGAVSAGRCRLLITTNVLLQLTELSSLATLVFTQHLGDVMAALCQLGYQPHRAERGGSEEEETQELCAEERQSCREALRGLLGKVYQPIIIKELLILQGGSKQSGAVGSSRAALGSAPAWLRRLCGQLLSERLMQPSGVQAVVRAILEGGTGGESDWRKCDAVARILVACPQQSASADSYYRQVCPQILDLLHFRDKLTAQQFQRVATRAVLSMVQEKPSFAHQYLLTPLLAPLSCCTTVSDHTAVEEWELTQCVEDVYKVWVVGNSPSAPLLKALEEVLPVIFTLFCFTKQNVSHLRAPCQDTLLWYLSHTDTCVGLSVLRQLSGLQGQRIDAADFHFSPGSDGGARFISKESSSDDDALYEKLSEEQWRLECLMQLLVELKDSDLPGDFFLDLLRELTSWAAAADEVKTEEEELDVSTMTLLEVEQQLLGGAERQGQRLVLLQVLAVMVESLQHTVLLRKNTQVVDFIVSLIQRACVGLDQVTDPGLVNPVESQTLSMAMGLVATLLSGPQLGAEDYSSMSRLLPPLETLSQRHSDVVIQELASNLRTVIATHGAYWPENLTAAAQPSRNPETAAKTSSVPSSKKQKMQTAAYNSQTGPHSSPPDSNSPSNTRVRHQVSSVPAAARITAQGGGRNHGKTALCSSTKPLSDWLLKACDPDVPTRAFALRVLTQMMQDQNPEAVQAQDKVLTLFLENLEHEDSFIYLSAIQGLAALADSYPERILGRLLQDFQHGPSLPTSNKEHSLETRLKVGEVLMRASRAMGPQ
;
A
#
# COMPACT_ATOMS: atom_id res chain seq x y z
N MET A 1 55.06 -10.71 -13.14
CA MET A 1 54.70 -9.54 -13.96
C MET A 1 53.62 -8.65 -13.36
N THR A 2 52.38 -9.14 -13.19
CA THR A 2 51.26 -8.31 -12.66
C THR A 2 51.56 -7.70 -11.29
N ALA A 3 52.19 -8.47 -10.40
CA ALA A 3 52.63 -8.01 -9.08
C ALA A 3 53.70 -6.90 -9.16
N ASP A 4 54.57 -6.94 -10.17
CA ASP A 4 55.69 -6.02 -10.35
C ASP A 4 55.19 -4.67 -10.90
N ILE A 5 54.27 -4.69 -11.89
CA ILE A 5 53.56 -3.48 -12.33
C ILE A 5 52.81 -2.83 -11.16
N LEU A 6 52.15 -3.65 -10.32
CA LEU A 6 51.47 -3.15 -9.12
C LEU A 6 52.45 -2.66 -8.04
N SER A 7 53.67 -3.19 -7.96
CA SER A 7 54.74 -2.66 -7.11
C SER A 7 55.22 -1.29 -7.58
N ALA A 8 55.38 -1.09 -8.89
CA ALA A 8 55.70 0.23 -9.47
C ALA A 8 54.58 1.26 -9.18
N ILE A 9 53.32 0.87 -9.32
CA ILE A 9 52.16 1.70 -8.94
C ILE A 9 52.15 1.98 -7.42
N ASN A 10 52.54 1.00 -6.60
CA ASN A 10 52.69 1.17 -5.15
C ASN A 10 53.80 2.16 -4.79
N THR A 11 54.93 2.17 -5.52
CA THR A 11 56.00 3.17 -5.36
C THR A 11 55.49 4.59 -5.62
N LEU A 12 54.71 4.84 -6.68
CA LEU A 12 54.11 6.16 -6.91
C LEU A 12 53.09 6.55 -5.82
N SER A 13 52.27 5.60 -5.38
CA SER A 13 51.15 5.84 -4.46
C SER A 13 51.51 5.72 -2.96
N ARG A 14 52.81 5.67 -2.61
CA ARG A 14 53.25 5.70 -1.20
C ARG A 14 52.76 6.97 -0.49
N PRO A 15 52.21 6.87 0.73
CA PRO A 15 51.79 8.04 1.49
C PRO A 15 52.98 8.92 1.88
N LEU A 16 52.75 10.23 1.94
CA LEU A 16 53.74 11.31 2.15
C LEU A 16 54.45 11.32 3.52
N SER A 17 54.40 10.23 4.28
CA SER A 17 54.79 10.19 5.70
C SER A 17 56.31 10.19 5.95
N GLU A 18 57.12 9.86 4.95
CA GLU A 18 58.59 9.68 5.09
C GLU A 18 59.39 10.93 4.65
N ALA A 19 58.71 12.01 4.24
CA ALA A 19 59.34 13.20 3.63
C ALA A 19 59.23 14.49 4.46
N VAL A 20 58.78 14.41 5.72
CA VAL A 20 58.33 15.58 6.51
C VAL A 20 59.40 16.12 7.49
N ASP A 21 60.54 15.44 7.63
CA ASP A 21 61.58 15.80 8.62
C ASP A 21 62.34 17.12 8.36
N ASN A 22 62.05 17.83 7.26
CA ASN A 22 62.57 19.18 7.00
C ASN A 22 61.45 20.24 7.09
N ALA A 23 61.44 20.97 8.20
CA ALA A 23 60.49 22.04 8.48
C ALA A 23 60.69 23.30 7.62
N GLN A 24 59.72 24.23 7.69
CA GLN A 24 59.67 25.56 7.05
C GLN A 24 59.28 25.65 5.56
N SER A 25 58.90 24.56 4.89
CA SER A 25 58.13 24.65 3.65
C SER A 25 56.62 24.75 3.92
N SER A 26 55.84 25.36 3.01
CA SER A 26 54.38 25.32 3.13
C SER A 26 53.86 23.90 2.87
N HIS A 27 52.73 23.50 3.49
CA HIS A 27 52.17 22.16 3.26
C HIS A 27 51.93 21.85 1.77
N GLN A 28 51.67 22.88 0.96
CA GLN A 28 51.57 22.76 -0.50
C GLN A 28 52.90 22.36 -1.15
N GLN A 29 54.02 22.98 -0.75
CA GLN A 29 55.35 22.64 -1.24
C GLN A 29 55.78 21.23 -0.81
N ALA A 30 55.45 20.81 0.42
CA ALA A 30 55.73 19.47 0.92
C ALA A 30 55.03 18.37 0.09
N VAL A 31 53.76 18.59 -0.32
CA VAL A 31 53.04 17.67 -1.22
C VAL A 31 53.71 17.58 -2.59
N LEU A 32 54.07 18.71 -3.21
CA LEU A 32 54.75 18.70 -4.52
C LEU A 32 56.15 18.05 -4.46
N ALA A 33 56.90 18.29 -3.37
CA ALA A 33 58.19 17.66 -3.15
C ALA A 33 58.07 16.13 -3.04
N GLY A 34 57.05 15.63 -2.32
CA GLY A 34 56.77 14.20 -2.22
C GLY A 34 56.32 13.57 -3.54
N LEU A 35 55.43 14.21 -4.30
CA LEU A 35 55.05 13.73 -5.64
C LEU A 35 56.26 13.65 -6.59
N ARG A 36 57.15 14.66 -6.55
CA ARG A 36 58.40 14.66 -7.31
C ARG A 36 59.36 13.56 -6.84
N SER A 37 59.48 13.34 -5.53
CA SER A 37 60.32 12.29 -4.95
C SER A 37 59.83 10.89 -5.37
N ASN A 38 58.53 10.63 -5.29
CA ASN A 38 57.93 9.36 -5.73
C ASN A 38 58.14 9.12 -7.24
N ARG A 39 58.01 10.17 -8.08
CA ARG A 39 58.29 10.08 -9.53
C ARG A 39 59.76 9.74 -9.80
N VAL A 40 60.70 10.42 -9.14
CA VAL A 40 62.14 10.15 -9.31
C VAL A 40 62.50 8.73 -8.84
N LEU A 41 61.98 8.30 -7.68
CA LEU A 41 62.26 6.98 -7.13
C LEU A 41 61.67 5.83 -7.98
N LEU A 42 60.51 6.04 -8.63
CA LEU A 42 60.03 5.12 -9.67
C LEU A 42 61.00 5.05 -10.85
N LEU A 43 61.39 6.20 -11.41
CA LEU A 43 62.22 6.26 -12.62
C LEU A 43 63.63 5.68 -12.38
N ASP A 44 64.14 5.78 -11.16
CA ASP A 44 65.38 5.13 -10.71
C ASP A 44 65.20 3.61 -10.58
N GLN A 45 64.13 3.13 -9.93
CA GLN A 45 63.81 1.68 -9.84
C GLN A 45 63.62 1.04 -11.22
N LEU A 46 62.94 1.71 -12.16
CA LEU A 46 62.79 1.24 -13.55
C LEU A 46 64.13 1.20 -14.33
N GLN A 47 65.18 1.89 -13.85
CA GLN A 47 66.50 1.90 -14.49
C GLN A 47 67.51 0.96 -13.82
N THR A 48 67.39 0.72 -12.52
CA THR A 48 68.40 0.01 -11.71
C THR A 48 68.01 -1.44 -11.39
N ASP A 49 66.75 -1.73 -11.08
CA ASP A 49 66.32 -3.06 -10.66
C ASP A 49 65.99 -3.97 -11.85
N SER A 50 66.74 -5.07 -11.99
CA SER A 50 66.54 -6.06 -13.06
C SER A 50 65.16 -6.71 -13.06
N SER A 51 64.47 -6.77 -11.91
CA SER A 51 63.09 -7.26 -11.81
C SER A 51 62.06 -6.40 -12.55
N PHE A 52 62.35 -5.12 -12.77
CA PHE A 52 61.47 -4.21 -13.50
C PHE A 52 61.80 -4.10 -15.00
N GLN A 53 62.82 -4.80 -15.51
CA GLN A 53 63.22 -4.72 -16.92
C GLN A 53 62.04 -5.00 -17.89
N GLU A 54 61.22 -6.00 -17.58
CA GLU A 54 60.06 -6.37 -18.40
C GLU A 54 58.84 -5.46 -18.18
N VAL A 55 58.71 -4.86 -16.98
CA VAL A 55 57.72 -3.80 -16.70
C VAL A 55 58.06 -2.54 -17.49
N ARG A 56 59.35 -2.18 -17.54
CA ARG A 56 59.86 -1.08 -18.37
C ARG A 56 59.64 -1.35 -19.84
N ARG A 57 59.89 -2.56 -20.35
CA ARG A 57 59.63 -2.90 -21.76
C ARG A 57 58.18 -2.60 -22.16
N LEU A 58 57.19 -3.10 -21.41
CA LEU A 58 55.80 -2.80 -21.73
C LEU A 58 55.41 -1.34 -21.48
N ARG A 59 55.95 -0.69 -20.44
CA ARG A 59 55.73 0.75 -20.18
C ARG A 59 56.21 1.59 -21.36
N ASP A 60 57.40 1.29 -21.88
CA ASP A 60 58.03 2.05 -22.96
C ASP A 60 57.33 1.75 -24.30
N GLU A 61 56.85 0.51 -24.54
CA GLU A 61 55.93 0.22 -25.66
C GLU A 61 54.61 1.00 -25.57
N VAL A 62 53.97 1.04 -24.40
CA VAL A 62 52.74 1.83 -24.19
C VAL A 62 53.02 3.33 -24.32
N MET A 63 54.20 3.81 -23.93
CA MET A 63 54.63 5.19 -24.14
C MET A 63 54.75 5.52 -25.63
N THR A 64 55.33 4.63 -26.45
CA THR A 64 55.40 4.84 -27.91
C THR A 64 54.04 4.83 -28.61
N ALA A 65 53.01 4.21 -28.00
CA ALA A 65 51.63 4.26 -28.46
C ALA A 65 50.81 5.43 -27.86
N ALA A 66 51.40 6.21 -26.95
CA ALA A 66 50.73 7.29 -26.22
C ALA A 66 51.19 8.67 -26.73
N GLU A 67 50.63 9.12 -27.85
CA GLU A 67 50.93 10.41 -28.50
C GLU A 67 50.78 11.64 -27.58
N TRP A 68 50.09 11.48 -26.44
CA TRP A 68 49.88 12.51 -25.41
C TRP A 68 50.98 12.58 -24.33
N PHE A 69 51.93 11.63 -24.30
CA PHE A 69 52.97 11.59 -23.26
C PHE A 69 54.10 12.59 -23.56
N SER A 70 54.48 13.37 -22.55
CA SER A 70 55.56 14.35 -22.64
C SER A 70 56.48 14.27 -21.41
N GLY A 71 57.78 14.11 -21.65
CA GLY A 71 58.78 14.01 -20.58
C GLY A 71 59.01 15.33 -19.85
N ASP A 72 59.15 16.41 -20.63
CA ASP A 72 59.49 17.76 -20.17
C ASP A 72 58.25 18.55 -19.73
N THR A 73 57.68 18.16 -18.59
CA THR A 73 56.56 18.87 -17.96
C THR A 73 57.01 19.57 -16.66
N GLU A 74 57.02 20.90 -16.69
CA GLU A 74 57.34 21.75 -15.52
C GLU A 74 56.34 21.53 -14.36
N ASP A 75 55.10 21.20 -14.69
CA ASP A 75 54.06 20.85 -13.73
C ASP A 75 54.32 19.46 -13.13
N THR A 76 54.98 19.48 -11.97
CA THR A 76 55.28 18.27 -11.17
C THR A 76 54.04 17.43 -10.79
N ALA A 77 52.85 18.01 -10.70
CA ALA A 77 51.62 17.28 -10.41
C ALA A 77 51.08 16.58 -11.66
N TRP A 78 51.10 17.26 -12.81
CA TRP A 78 50.76 16.63 -14.10
C TRP A 78 51.76 15.54 -14.50
N GLY A 79 53.06 15.78 -14.33
CA GLY A 79 54.10 14.77 -14.59
C GLY A 79 53.97 13.51 -13.71
N PHE A 80 53.48 13.65 -12.47
CA PHE A 80 53.11 12.51 -11.63
C PHE A 80 51.87 11.76 -12.16
N VAL A 81 50.85 12.50 -12.64
CA VAL A 81 49.65 11.91 -13.26
C VAL A 81 49.99 11.15 -14.54
N GLN A 82 50.85 11.70 -15.41
CA GLN A 82 51.27 11.04 -16.66
C GLN A 82 51.90 9.65 -16.39
N GLU A 83 52.79 9.53 -15.40
CA GLU A 83 53.38 8.24 -15.01
C GLU A 83 52.34 7.28 -14.40
N CYS A 84 51.40 7.79 -13.59
CA CYS A 84 50.31 6.98 -13.06
C CYS A 84 49.40 6.41 -14.18
N LEU A 85 49.01 7.26 -15.13
CA LEU A 85 48.20 6.88 -16.30
C LEU A 85 48.94 5.83 -17.15
N LEU A 86 50.23 6.04 -17.40
CA LEU A 86 51.07 5.15 -18.19
C LEU A 86 51.21 3.76 -17.54
N LEU A 87 51.45 3.68 -16.23
CA LEU A 87 51.50 2.40 -15.50
C LEU A 87 50.13 1.71 -15.43
N LEU A 88 49.03 2.46 -15.32
CA LEU A 88 47.68 1.88 -15.35
C LEU A 88 47.33 1.29 -16.72
N LEU A 89 47.70 1.96 -17.81
CA LEU A 89 47.59 1.40 -19.17
C LEU A 89 48.49 0.19 -19.38
N THR A 90 49.71 0.22 -18.85
CA THR A 90 50.64 -0.92 -18.87
C THR A 90 50.04 -2.14 -18.17
N LEU A 91 49.38 -1.93 -17.02
CA LEU A 91 48.65 -2.99 -16.32
C LEU A 91 47.45 -3.49 -17.13
N ALA A 92 46.65 -2.60 -17.70
CA ALA A 92 45.48 -3.00 -18.49
C ALA A 92 45.88 -3.80 -19.73
N ARG A 93 46.87 -3.35 -20.51
CA ARG A 93 47.37 -4.07 -21.69
C ARG A 93 47.93 -5.45 -21.32
N HIS A 94 48.69 -5.55 -20.23
CA HIS A 94 49.17 -6.83 -19.70
C HIS A 94 48.01 -7.76 -19.32
N LEU A 95 47.03 -7.27 -18.55
CA LEU A 95 45.87 -8.06 -18.13
C LEU A 95 45.00 -8.51 -19.32
N SER A 96 44.81 -7.69 -20.35
CA SER A 96 44.10 -8.09 -21.57
C SER A 96 44.78 -9.26 -22.29
N ILE A 97 46.11 -9.20 -22.44
CA ILE A 97 46.91 -10.25 -23.10
C ILE A 97 46.83 -11.57 -22.31
N GLU A 98 47.04 -11.51 -20.99
CA GLU A 98 46.91 -12.69 -20.12
C GLU A 98 45.48 -13.29 -20.15
N LEU A 99 44.44 -12.44 -20.18
CA LEU A 99 43.05 -12.86 -20.28
C LEU A 99 42.75 -13.53 -21.63
N GLU A 100 43.34 -13.06 -22.73
CA GLU A 100 43.22 -13.71 -24.04
C GLU A 100 43.95 -15.06 -24.09
N VAL A 101 45.17 -15.15 -23.56
CA VAL A 101 45.91 -16.42 -23.43
C VAL A 101 45.15 -17.42 -22.55
N PHE A 102 44.56 -16.97 -21.45
CA PHE A 102 43.70 -17.78 -20.57
C PHE A 102 42.41 -18.25 -21.28
N ARG A 103 41.80 -17.42 -22.13
CA ARG A 103 40.63 -17.80 -22.94
C ARG A 103 41.00 -18.81 -24.03
N GLN A 104 42.13 -18.63 -24.71
CA GLN A 104 42.60 -19.52 -25.78
C GLN A 104 43.02 -20.90 -25.24
N SER A 105 43.72 -20.95 -24.11
CA SER A 105 44.12 -22.20 -23.45
C SER A 105 42.95 -23.02 -22.88
N ARG A 106 41.75 -22.42 -22.74
CA ARG A 106 40.50 -23.09 -22.35
C ARG A 106 39.76 -23.77 -23.52
N ALA A 107 40.34 -23.79 -24.72
CA ALA A 107 39.84 -24.56 -25.86
C ALA A 107 39.68 -26.07 -25.53
N PRO A 108 38.82 -26.84 -26.23
CA PRO A 108 38.17 -28.04 -25.68
C PRO A 108 39.05 -29.29 -25.45
N SER A 109 40.36 -29.21 -25.62
CA SER A 109 41.29 -30.30 -25.27
C SER A 109 41.45 -30.51 -23.76
N ALA A 110 41.40 -29.43 -22.96
CA ALA A 110 41.62 -29.48 -21.51
C ALA A 110 40.49 -30.17 -20.71
N ALA A 111 39.26 -30.20 -21.26
CA ALA A 111 38.06 -30.67 -20.56
C ALA A 111 38.07 -32.18 -20.18
N LYS A 112 39.08 -32.94 -20.62
CA LYS A 112 39.20 -34.40 -20.38
C LYS A 112 40.06 -34.78 -19.15
N LEU A 113 40.60 -33.81 -18.42
CA LEU A 113 41.61 -34.05 -17.36
C LEU A 113 41.22 -33.56 -15.95
N HIS A 114 40.03 -32.96 -15.77
CA HIS A 114 39.60 -32.43 -14.48
C HIS A 114 38.69 -33.40 -13.72
N THR A 115 39.05 -33.72 -12.47
CA THR A 115 38.19 -34.40 -11.50
C THR A 115 37.13 -33.44 -10.95
N PRO A 116 35.94 -33.93 -10.54
CA PRO A 116 34.82 -33.07 -10.13
C PRO A 116 35.06 -32.28 -8.84
N GLU A 117 36.10 -32.60 -8.07
CA GLU A 117 36.48 -31.89 -6.84
C GLU A 117 37.42 -30.69 -7.09
N MET A 118 38.02 -30.58 -8.29
CA MET A 118 39.00 -29.54 -8.57
C MET A 118 38.32 -28.25 -9.02
N ALA A 119 38.37 -27.22 -8.16
CA ALA A 119 37.88 -25.88 -8.48
C ALA A 119 38.52 -25.32 -9.78
N PRO A 120 37.76 -24.61 -10.62
CA PRO A 120 38.29 -24.07 -11.87
C PRO A 120 39.38 -23.02 -11.58
N PRO A 121 40.45 -22.95 -12.41
CA PRO A 121 41.49 -21.95 -12.23
C PRO A 121 40.92 -20.54 -12.34
N LEU A 122 41.36 -19.65 -11.43
CA LEU A 122 40.96 -18.25 -11.43
C LEU A 122 41.54 -17.53 -12.66
N PRO A 123 40.76 -16.71 -13.39
CA PRO A 123 41.29 -15.89 -14.47
C PRO A 123 42.28 -14.83 -13.93
N PRO A 124 43.25 -14.40 -14.77
CA PRO A 124 44.37 -13.55 -14.34
C PRO A 124 43.98 -12.10 -13.97
N ASP A 125 42.74 -11.69 -14.22
CA ASP A 125 42.22 -10.36 -13.89
C ASP A 125 41.64 -10.26 -12.46
N ILE A 126 41.60 -11.36 -11.69
CA ILE A 126 41.17 -11.36 -10.29
C ILE A 126 42.31 -10.85 -9.40
N LEU A 127 42.24 -9.56 -9.06
CA LEU A 127 43.19 -8.89 -8.17
C LEU A 127 42.83 -9.07 -6.69
N SER A 128 43.83 -9.39 -5.87
CA SER A 128 43.68 -9.53 -4.41
C SER A 128 43.35 -8.20 -3.70
N VAL A 129 42.86 -8.28 -2.46
CA VAL A 129 42.40 -7.11 -1.68
C VAL A 129 43.49 -6.04 -1.47
N THR A 130 44.76 -6.45 -1.37
CA THR A 130 45.91 -5.52 -1.28
C THR A 130 46.17 -4.84 -2.62
N GLN A 131 46.20 -5.60 -3.71
CA GLN A 131 46.37 -5.07 -5.08
C GLN A 131 45.24 -4.10 -5.47
N GLN A 132 43.99 -4.43 -5.13
CA GLN A 132 42.84 -3.51 -5.30
C GLN A 132 42.99 -2.23 -4.46
N ARG A 133 43.60 -2.29 -3.28
CA ARG A 133 43.86 -1.11 -2.44
C ARG A 133 44.89 -0.18 -3.07
N THR A 134 46.00 -0.73 -3.57
CA THR A 134 47.01 0.03 -4.33
C THR A 134 46.41 0.69 -5.57
N LEU A 135 45.59 -0.04 -6.34
CA LEU A 135 44.89 0.55 -7.50
C LEU A 135 43.90 1.64 -7.12
N ARG A 136 43.11 1.48 -6.05
CA ARG A 136 42.21 2.54 -5.56
C ARG A 136 42.99 3.78 -5.15
N ALA A 137 44.15 3.64 -4.49
CA ALA A 137 45.01 4.79 -4.14
C ALA A 137 45.58 5.50 -5.38
N ALA A 138 46.00 4.75 -6.40
CA ALA A 138 46.49 5.31 -7.66
C ALA A 138 45.36 6.00 -8.47
N LEU A 139 44.20 5.35 -8.62
CA LEU A 139 43.02 5.93 -9.28
C LEU A 139 42.51 7.18 -8.55
N GLN A 140 42.44 7.15 -7.21
CA GLN A 140 42.08 8.32 -6.41
C GLN A 140 43.06 9.48 -6.61
N SER A 141 44.36 9.19 -6.75
CA SER A 141 45.38 10.20 -7.03
C SER A 141 45.25 10.79 -8.43
N VAL A 142 45.08 9.93 -9.45
CA VAL A 142 44.81 10.32 -10.85
C VAL A 142 43.56 11.20 -10.94
N VAL A 143 42.45 10.81 -10.30
CA VAL A 143 41.21 11.59 -10.33
C VAL A 143 41.36 12.91 -9.56
N SER A 144 42.06 12.91 -8.42
CA SER A 144 42.26 14.11 -7.60
C SER A 144 43.25 15.13 -8.17
N LEU A 145 44.20 14.71 -9.01
CA LEU A 145 45.22 15.58 -9.60
C LEU A 145 45.01 15.84 -11.11
N GLY A 146 44.54 14.84 -11.85
CA GLY A 146 44.40 14.85 -13.31
C GLY A 146 42.99 15.15 -13.84
N LEU A 147 41.94 14.98 -13.02
CA LEU A 147 40.55 15.15 -13.45
C LEU A 147 39.85 16.29 -12.70
N CYS A 148 39.57 16.11 -11.41
CA CYS A 148 38.75 17.04 -10.62
C CYS A 148 39.24 18.51 -10.60
N PRO A 149 40.55 18.82 -10.61
CA PRO A 149 41.00 20.22 -10.62
C PRO A 149 40.65 21.00 -11.89
N TYR A 150 40.53 20.30 -13.03
CA TYR A 150 40.21 20.86 -14.35
C TYR A 150 38.70 20.87 -14.66
N LEU A 151 37.86 20.39 -13.74
CA LEU A 151 36.42 20.59 -13.82
C LEU A 151 36.07 22.06 -13.52
N ALA A 152 35.16 22.61 -14.32
CA ALA A 152 34.65 23.97 -14.18
C ALA A 152 33.85 24.13 -12.86
N PRO A 153 33.80 25.33 -12.26
CA PRO A 153 33.11 25.54 -11.00
C PRO A 153 31.63 25.14 -11.08
N GLY A 154 31.23 24.21 -10.22
CA GLY A 154 29.87 23.63 -10.19
C GLY A 154 29.67 22.41 -11.11
N VAL A 155 30.71 21.91 -11.76
CA VAL A 155 30.71 20.62 -12.48
C VAL A 155 31.37 19.57 -11.58
N GLY A 156 30.65 18.48 -11.27
CA GLY A 156 31.11 17.46 -10.32
C GLY A 156 31.08 17.90 -8.85
N VAL A 157 31.46 17.00 -7.94
CA VAL A 157 31.59 17.31 -6.49
C VAL A 157 33.02 17.76 -6.20
N PRO A 158 33.26 19.04 -5.81
CA PRO A 158 34.61 19.59 -5.66
C PRO A 158 35.39 18.90 -4.53
N LEU A 159 36.71 18.78 -4.73
CA LEU A 159 37.62 18.05 -3.84
C LEU A 159 37.58 18.57 -2.40
N GLY A 160 37.48 19.88 -2.22
CA GLY A 160 37.36 20.50 -0.89
C GLY A 160 36.10 20.15 -0.09
N ARG A 161 35.09 19.49 -0.71
CA ARG A 161 33.92 18.91 -0.01
C ARG A 161 34.03 17.40 0.20
N ARG A 162 35.07 16.76 -0.35
CA ARG A 162 35.36 15.32 -0.17
C ARG A 162 36.35 15.08 0.97
N SER A 163 37.39 15.94 1.08
CA SER A 163 38.33 15.91 2.21
C SER A 163 39.06 17.25 2.37
N ALA A 164 39.60 17.49 3.57
CA ALA A 164 40.46 18.65 3.85
C ALA A 164 41.75 18.64 3.00
N PHE A 165 42.29 17.45 2.72
CA PHE A 165 43.42 17.28 1.79
C PHE A 165 43.04 17.67 0.36
N GLY A 166 41.84 17.29 -0.09
CA GLY A 166 41.28 17.71 -1.37
C GLY A 166 41.19 19.24 -1.53
N ALA A 167 40.87 19.97 -0.46
CA ALA A 167 40.87 21.44 -0.47
C ALA A 167 42.26 22.06 -0.63
N MET A 168 43.33 21.34 -0.27
CA MET A 168 44.72 21.75 -0.47
C MET A 168 45.17 21.47 -1.92
N VAL A 169 44.82 20.29 -2.44
CA VAL A 169 45.10 19.87 -3.83
C VAL A 169 44.39 20.80 -4.84
N GLU A 170 43.14 21.15 -4.58
CA GLU A 170 42.35 22.07 -5.42
C GLU A 170 42.94 23.49 -5.49
N LYS A 171 43.68 23.92 -4.45
CA LYS A 171 44.44 25.19 -4.42
C LYS A 171 45.84 25.07 -5.01
N LEU A 172 46.43 23.87 -5.03
CA LEU A 172 47.73 23.60 -5.65
C LEU A 172 47.64 23.72 -7.17
N VAL A 173 46.78 22.91 -7.80
CA VAL A 173 46.74 22.77 -9.27
C VAL A 173 46.22 24.03 -9.96
N ARG A 174 45.30 24.78 -9.34
CA ARG A 174 44.82 26.08 -9.86
C ARG A 174 45.79 27.25 -9.69
N GLY A 175 46.95 27.03 -9.06
CA GLY A 175 47.98 28.06 -8.86
C GLY A 175 49.03 28.14 -9.99
N GLY A 176 49.08 27.16 -10.88
CA GLY A 176 49.97 27.16 -12.05
C GLY A 176 49.41 27.95 -13.24
N ALA A 177 50.24 28.21 -14.25
CA ALA A 177 49.81 28.78 -15.51
C ALA A 177 49.10 27.70 -16.36
N VAL A 178 47.77 27.55 -16.19
CA VAL A 178 47.00 26.46 -16.81
C VAL A 178 46.61 26.79 -18.27
N SER A 179 47.61 26.78 -19.15
CA SER A 179 47.37 26.38 -20.54
C SER A 179 47.06 24.88 -20.61
N ALA A 180 46.44 24.42 -21.71
CA ALA A 180 46.18 23.00 -22.01
C ALA A 180 45.33 22.22 -20.98
N GLY A 181 44.68 22.87 -20.01
CA GLY A 181 43.89 22.21 -18.96
C GLY A 181 42.73 21.34 -19.49
N ARG A 182 42.16 21.70 -20.65
CA ARG A 182 41.16 20.87 -21.36
C ARG A 182 41.76 19.58 -21.93
N CYS A 183 42.95 19.66 -22.53
CA CYS A 183 43.65 18.51 -23.10
C CYS A 183 44.03 17.51 -22.00
N ARG A 184 44.53 18.01 -20.85
CA ARG A 184 44.82 17.18 -19.65
C ARG A 184 43.58 16.44 -19.13
N LEU A 185 42.43 17.10 -19.12
CA LEU A 185 41.15 16.49 -18.76
C LEU A 185 40.71 15.42 -19.78
N LEU A 186 40.85 15.68 -21.08
CA LEU A 186 40.57 14.71 -22.15
C LEU A 186 41.46 13.47 -21.99
N ILE A 187 42.78 13.64 -21.92
CA ILE A 187 43.77 12.55 -21.76
C ILE A 187 43.41 11.68 -20.56
N THR A 188 43.19 12.29 -19.39
CA THR A 188 42.85 11.57 -18.16
C THR A 188 41.52 10.82 -18.29
N THR A 189 40.53 11.41 -18.97
CA THR A 189 39.22 10.78 -19.18
C THR A 189 39.30 9.61 -20.17
N ASN A 190 40.02 9.77 -21.28
CA ASN A 190 40.20 8.74 -22.30
C ASN A 190 40.96 7.53 -21.75
N VAL A 191 42.02 7.76 -20.97
CA VAL A 191 42.73 6.65 -20.30
C VAL A 191 41.83 5.95 -19.29
N LEU A 192 41.09 6.68 -18.44
CA LEU A 192 40.15 6.06 -17.50
C LEU A 192 39.04 5.25 -18.22
N LEU A 193 38.62 5.66 -19.42
CA LEU A 193 37.70 4.89 -20.26
C LEU A 193 38.34 3.62 -20.83
N GLN A 194 39.58 3.67 -21.33
CA GLN A 194 40.33 2.49 -21.78
C GLN A 194 40.50 1.47 -20.64
N LEU A 195 40.75 1.91 -19.40
CA LEU A 195 40.76 1.01 -18.24
C LEU A 195 39.39 0.33 -18.00
N THR A 196 38.28 0.91 -18.46
CA THR A 196 36.93 0.33 -18.28
C THR A 196 36.54 -0.70 -19.34
N GLU A 197 37.42 -0.99 -20.30
CA GLU A 197 37.24 -2.11 -21.23
C GLU A 197 37.43 -3.47 -20.55
N LEU A 198 38.26 -3.53 -19.50
CA LEU A 198 38.40 -4.68 -18.61
C LEU A 198 37.41 -4.60 -17.44
N SER A 199 36.54 -5.60 -17.28
CA SER A 199 35.49 -5.65 -16.26
C SER A 199 36.00 -5.52 -14.81
N SER A 200 37.17 -6.09 -14.51
CA SER A 200 37.81 -6.01 -13.18
C SER A 200 38.23 -4.58 -12.83
N LEU A 201 38.87 -3.88 -13.77
CA LEU A 201 39.28 -2.48 -13.62
C LEU A 201 38.10 -1.51 -13.71
N ALA A 202 37.13 -1.75 -14.62
CA ALA A 202 35.88 -1.00 -14.72
C ALA A 202 35.13 -0.96 -13.39
N THR A 203 35.08 -2.09 -12.67
CA THR A 203 34.47 -2.17 -11.33
C THR A 203 35.20 -1.26 -10.33
N LEU A 204 36.53 -1.19 -10.36
CA LEU A 204 37.31 -0.30 -9.48
C LEU A 204 37.12 1.19 -9.83
N VAL A 205 37.01 1.54 -11.12
CA VAL A 205 36.75 2.91 -11.57
C VAL A 205 35.33 3.34 -11.23
N PHE A 206 34.31 2.58 -11.62
CA PHE A 206 32.91 2.99 -11.48
C PHE A 206 32.39 2.95 -10.04
N THR A 207 32.95 2.13 -9.15
CA THR A 207 32.51 2.11 -7.73
C THR A 207 32.91 3.35 -6.92
N GLN A 208 33.84 4.18 -7.41
CA GLN A 208 34.34 5.36 -6.68
C GLN A 208 34.42 6.65 -7.51
N HIS A 209 34.50 6.57 -8.83
CA HIS A 209 34.81 7.70 -9.71
C HIS A 209 33.84 7.85 -10.90
N LEU A 210 32.74 7.10 -10.94
CA LEU A 210 31.70 7.19 -11.98
C LEU A 210 31.19 8.63 -12.17
N GLY A 211 30.80 9.29 -11.07
CA GLY A 211 30.33 10.69 -11.11
C GLY A 211 31.39 11.69 -11.59
N ASP A 212 32.68 11.41 -11.39
CA ASP A 212 33.78 12.23 -11.90
C ASP A 212 34.00 12.06 -13.40
N VAL A 213 34.02 10.81 -13.88
CA VAL A 213 34.12 10.50 -15.31
C VAL A 213 32.91 11.04 -16.06
N MET A 214 31.70 10.93 -15.50
CA MET A 214 30.49 11.54 -16.06
C MET A 214 30.56 13.08 -16.05
N ALA A 215 31.07 13.70 -14.99
CA ALA A 215 31.28 15.16 -14.94
C ALA A 215 32.25 15.64 -16.02
N ALA A 216 33.37 14.93 -16.21
CA ALA A 216 34.36 15.22 -17.25
C ALA A 216 33.77 15.08 -18.67
N LEU A 217 33.08 13.97 -18.97
CA LEU A 217 32.46 13.74 -20.27
C LEU A 217 31.35 14.75 -20.59
N CYS A 218 30.54 15.12 -19.59
CA CYS A 218 29.56 16.21 -19.73
C CYS A 218 30.25 17.55 -20.06
N GLN A 219 31.39 17.86 -19.44
CA GLN A 219 32.16 19.08 -19.75
C GLN A 219 32.77 19.02 -21.16
N LEU A 220 33.49 17.96 -21.50
CA LEU A 220 34.18 17.81 -22.78
C LEU A 220 33.20 17.78 -23.97
N GLY A 221 32.07 17.07 -23.85
CA GLY A 221 31.10 16.91 -24.94
C GLY A 221 30.06 18.04 -25.08
N TYR A 222 29.74 18.77 -23.99
CA TYR A 222 28.56 19.66 -23.93
C TYR A 222 28.76 21.02 -23.26
N GLN A 223 29.96 21.37 -22.77
CA GLN A 223 30.20 22.74 -22.29
C GLN A 223 30.03 23.74 -23.44
N PRO A 224 29.14 24.75 -23.33
CA PRO A 224 28.98 25.76 -24.38
C PRO A 224 30.24 26.61 -24.49
N HIS A 225 30.60 26.99 -25.71
CA HIS A 225 31.80 27.78 -25.97
C HIS A 225 31.65 29.20 -25.43
N ARG A 226 32.72 29.74 -24.83
CA ARG A 226 32.70 31.03 -24.15
C ARG A 226 33.28 32.10 -25.08
N ALA A 227 32.46 32.64 -25.96
CA ALA A 227 32.82 33.73 -26.87
C ALA A 227 32.99 35.06 -26.11
N GLU A 228 34.09 35.19 -25.36
CA GLU A 228 34.53 36.47 -24.80
C GLU A 228 35.34 37.24 -25.86
N ARG A 229 35.07 38.55 -25.98
CA ARG A 229 35.64 39.38 -27.04
C ARG A 229 37.07 39.79 -26.69
N GLY A 230 38.05 39.24 -27.40
CA GLY A 230 39.44 39.71 -27.39
C GLY A 230 40.40 38.81 -26.62
N GLY A 231 40.75 37.68 -27.23
CA GLY A 231 41.92 36.85 -26.91
C GLY A 231 42.84 36.76 -28.13
N SER A 232 44.09 36.33 -27.93
CA SER A 232 45.10 36.17 -28.99
C SER A 232 45.01 34.81 -29.71
N GLU A 233 45.66 34.72 -30.87
CA GLU A 233 45.71 33.54 -31.76
C GLU A 233 46.16 32.23 -31.05
N GLU A 234 46.77 32.33 -29.87
CA GLU A 234 47.14 31.20 -29.01
C GLU A 234 45.92 30.42 -28.47
N GLU A 235 44.74 31.05 -28.32
CA GLU A 235 43.54 30.39 -27.80
C GLU A 235 42.99 29.31 -28.74
N GLU A 236 43.16 29.46 -30.07
CA GLU A 236 42.68 28.50 -31.07
C GLU A 236 43.35 27.12 -30.91
N THR A 237 44.57 27.07 -30.38
CA THR A 237 45.32 25.82 -30.14
C THR A 237 44.84 24.99 -28.94
N GLN A 238 43.89 25.51 -28.15
CA GLN A 238 43.35 24.85 -26.95
C GLN A 238 41.88 24.44 -27.11
N GLU A 239 41.37 24.50 -28.34
CA GLU A 239 40.05 24.01 -28.72
C GLU A 239 40.11 22.52 -29.06
N LEU A 240 39.27 21.72 -28.40
CA LEU A 240 39.05 20.32 -28.77
C LEU A 240 38.56 20.24 -30.22
N CYS A 241 38.93 19.19 -30.93
CA CYS A 241 38.35 18.89 -32.25
C CYS A 241 36.85 18.57 -32.13
N ALA A 242 36.10 18.77 -33.23
CA ALA A 242 34.69 18.38 -33.29
C ALA A 242 34.51 16.87 -33.05
N GLU A 243 35.46 16.08 -33.56
CA GLU A 243 35.55 14.62 -33.41
C GLU A 243 35.79 14.19 -31.96
N GLU A 244 36.71 14.84 -31.24
CA GLU A 244 36.95 14.57 -29.81
C GLU A 244 35.71 14.87 -28.95
N ARG A 245 35.04 16.01 -29.21
CA ARG A 245 33.78 16.35 -28.53
C ARG A 245 32.68 15.33 -28.85
N GLN A 246 32.64 14.80 -30.07
CA GLN A 246 31.68 13.76 -30.46
C GLN A 246 32.00 12.40 -29.82
N SER A 247 33.27 11.99 -29.81
CA SER A 247 33.76 10.80 -29.11
C SER A 247 33.40 10.84 -27.62
N CYS A 248 33.56 12.00 -26.95
CA CYS A 248 33.13 12.17 -25.56
C CYS A 248 31.62 11.96 -25.34
N ARG A 249 30.77 12.34 -26.32
CA ARG A 249 29.31 12.11 -26.26
C ARG A 249 28.95 10.64 -26.46
N GLU A 250 29.66 9.96 -27.35
CA GLU A 250 29.46 8.53 -27.63
C GLU A 250 29.96 7.67 -26.48
N ALA A 251 31.12 8.00 -25.90
CA ALA A 251 31.62 7.40 -24.66
C ALA A 251 30.63 7.61 -23.50
N LEU A 252 30.07 8.81 -23.32
CA LEU A 252 29.03 9.06 -22.32
C LEU A 252 27.79 8.20 -22.56
N ARG A 253 27.26 8.15 -23.80
CA ARG A 253 26.11 7.30 -24.16
C ARG A 253 26.39 5.81 -23.91
N GLY A 254 27.58 5.33 -24.27
CA GLY A 254 28.00 3.96 -24.02
C GLY A 254 28.11 3.62 -22.53
N LEU A 255 28.66 4.54 -21.72
CA LEU A 255 28.74 4.42 -20.26
C LEU A 255 27.33 4.42 -19.63
N LEU A 256 26.46 5.34 -20.04
CA LEU A 256 25.05 5.40 -19.60
C LEU A 256 24.28 4.11 -19.92
N GLY A 257 24.61 3.41 -21.01
CA GLY A 257 23.99 2.13 -21.37
C GLY A 257 24.59 0.90 -20.67
N LYS A 258 25.89 0.90 -20.37
CA LYS A 258 26.62 -0.25 -19.78
C LYS A 258 26.45 -0.39 -18.26
N VAL A 259 26.21 0.71 -17.54
CA VAL A 259 26.19 0.74 -16.07
C VAL A 259 24.76 0.54 -15.53
N TYR A 260 24.64 -0.02 -14.32
CA TYR A 260 23.34 -0.23 -13.66
C TYR A 260 22.57 1.09 -13.47
N GLN A 261 21.38 1.17 -14.08
CA GLN A 261 20.64 2.43 -14.26
C GLN A 261 20.36 3.22 -12.98
N PRO A 262 19.99 2.61 -11.83
CA PRO A 262 19.81 3.34 -10.58
C PRO A 262 21.05 4.13 -10.11
N ILE A 263 22.26 3.63 -10.37
CA ILE A 263 23.51 4.33 -10.04
C ILE A 263 23.70 5.53 -10.98
N ILE A 264 23.48 5.34 -12.29
CA ILE A 264 23.52 6.41 -13.28
C ILE A 264 22.55 7.54 -12.95
N ILE A 265 21.31 7.21 -12.59
CA ILE A 265 20.28 8.19 -12.20
C ILE A 265 20.71 8.95 -10.93
N LYS A 266 21.26 8.24 -9.94
CA LYS A 266 21.76 8.82 -8.70
C LYS A 266 22.92 9.80 -8.94
N GLU A 267 23.89 9.44 -9.77
CA GLU A 267 24.99 10.34 -10.15
C GLU A 267 24.49 11.53 -10.99
N LEU A 268 23.54 11.34 -11.93
CA LEU A 268 22.94 12.44 -12.68
C LEU A 268 22.18 13.44 -11.78
N LEU A 269 21.48 12.96 -10.74
CA LEU A 269 20.83 13.81 -9.74
C LEU A 269 21.86 14.59 -8.89
N ILE A 270 22.98 13.96 -8.54
CA ILE A 270 24.10 14.63 -7.84
C ILE A 270 24.73 15.70 -8.74
N LEU A 271 24.96 15.42 -10.02
CA LEU A 271 25.55 16.34 -11.00
C LEU A 271 24.61 17.49 -11.41
N GLN A 272 23.30 17.27 -11.42
CA GLN A 272 22.32 18.34 -11.61
C GLN A 272 22.33 19.30 -10.41
N GLY A 273 22.61 18.78 -9.21
CA GLY A 273 22.59 19.54 -7.96
C GLY A 273 21.16 19.87 -7.51
N GLY A 274 20.90 19.70 -6.21
CA GLY A 274 19.59 20.00 -5.64
C GLY A 274 19.10 21.41 -5.96
N SER A 275 17.80 21.56 -6.20
CA SER A 275 17.18 22.87 -6.43
C SER A 275 17.46 23.83 -5.27
N LYS A 276 17.56 25.13 -5.57
CA LYS A 276 17.67 26.16 -4.54
C LYS A 276 16.38 26.18 -3.72
N GLN A 277 16.33 25.45 -2.61
CA GLN A 277 15.25 25.57 -1.64
C GLN A 277 15.27 26.99 -1.08
N SER A 278 14.26 27.78 -1.42
CA SER A 278 14.04 29.10 -0.83
C SER A 278 13.55 28.90 0.60
N GLY A 279 14.45 29.01 1.58
CA GLY A 279 14.15 28.70 2.97
C GLY A 279 15.15 29.32 3.95
N ALA A 280 14.62 30.18 4.82
CA ALA A 280 15.22 30.71 6.05
C ALA A 280 16.68 31.24 5.99
N VAL A 281 16.82 32.56 6.07
CA VAL A 281 18.05 33.20 6.57
C VAL A 281 18.32 32.69 7.99
N GLY A 282 19.43 31.96 8.20
CA GLY A 282 19.87 31.57 9.54
C GLY A 282 20.63 30.23 9.66
N SER A 283 20.47 29.28 8.74
CA SER A 283 21.11 27.96 8.87
C SER A 283 22.47 27.89 8.18
N SER A 284 23.55 27.73 8.96
CA SER A 284 24.95 27.68 8.48
C SER A 284 25.33 26.32 7.86
N ARG A 285 24.58 25.87 6.85
CA ARG A 285 25.03 24.82 5.92
C ARG A 285 25.28 25.47 4.56
N ALA A 286 26.55 25.78 4.29
CA ALA A 286 26.98 26.39 3.04
C ALA A 286 26.38 25.66 1.84
N ALA A 287 25.56 26.38 1.07
CA ALA A 287 24.77 25.82 -0.02
C ALA A 287 25.66 25.13 -1.06
N LEU A 288 25.13 24.12 -1.75
CA LEU A 288 25.76 23.62 -2.96
C LEU A 288 25.86 24.79 -3.95
N GLY A 289 27.05 25.01 -4.50
CA GLY A 289 27.19 25.84 -5.69
C GLY A 289 26.32 25.23 -6.79
N SER A 290 25.25 25.95 -7.18
CA SER A 290 24.29 25.46 -8.15
C SER A 290 25.00 25.10 -9.44
N ALA A 291 24.80 23.87 -9.94
CA ALA A 291 25.43 23.43 -11.17
C ALA A 291 25.08 24.38 -12.34
N PRO A 292 25.99 24.56 -13.32
CA PRO A 292 25.79 25.47 -14.44
C PRO A 292 24.45 25.24 -15.17
N ALA A 293 23.86 26.32 -15.68
CA ALA A 293 22.56 26.25 -16.36
C ALA A 293 22.57 25.42 -17.66
N TRP A 294 23.74 25.12 -18.24
CA TRP A 294 23.88 24.13 -19.32
C TRP A 294 23.85 22.70 -18.74
N LEU A 295 24.66 22.40 -17.72
CA LEU A 295 24.73 21.08 -17.09
C LEU A 295 23.39 20.65 -16.49
N ARG A 296 22.66 21.57 -15.84
CA ARG A 296 21.33 21.27 -15.29
C ARG A 296 20.28 20.91 -16.33
N ARG A 297 20.40 21.46 -17.55
CA ARG A 297 19.56 21.08 -18.69
C ARG A 297 19.98 19.73 -19.25
N LEU A 298 21.28 19.50 -19.44
CA LEU A 298 21.83 18.22 -19.91
C LEU A 298 21.46 17.07 -18.97
N CYS A 299 21.70 17.20 -17.66
CA CYS A 299 21.33 16.17 -16.69
C CYS A 299 19.80 15.95 -16.66
N GLY A 300 18.99 17.00 -16.83
CA GLY A 300 17.53 16.88 -16.96
C GLY A 300 17.12 16.10 -18.22
N GLN A 301 17.76 16.35 -19.36
CA GLN A 301 17.52 15.64 -20.61
C GLN A 301 17.90 14.17 -20.46
N LEU A 302 19.11 13.88 -19.96
CA LEU A 302 19.60 12.52 -19.75
C LEU A 302 18.73 11.75 -18.73
N LEU A 303 18.28 12.38 -17.64
CA LEU A 303 17.33 11.78 -16.70
C LEU A 303 15.98 11.49 -17.35
N SER A 304 15.46 12.41 -18.16
CA SER A 304 14.20 12.22 -18.90
C SER A 304 14.30 11.06 -19.90
N GLU A 305 15.41 10.96 -20.64
CA GLU A 305 15.68 9.82 -21.53
C GLU A 305 15.75 8.48 -20.78
N ARG A 306 16.39 8.44 -19.60
CA ARG A 306 16.47 7.20 -18.79
C ARG A 306 15.11 6.84 -18.17
N LEU A 307 14.29 7.83 -17.81
CA LEU A 307 12.94 7.63 -17.29
C LEU A 307 11.98 7.05 -18.35
N MET A 308 12.07 7.51 -19.60
CA MET A 308 11.23 7.05 -20.72
C MET A 308 11.66 5.69 -21.31
N GLN A 309 12.84 5.17 -20.96
CA GLN A 309 13.26 3.82 -21.35
C GLN A 309 12.43 2.74 -20.63
N PRO A 310 12.34 1.51 -21.18
CA PRO A 310 11.67 0.40 -20.50
C PRO A 310 12.35 0.08 -19.16
N SER A 311 11.55 -0.11 -18.11
CA SER A 311 11.98 -0.16 -16.70
C SER A 311 12.67 1.12 -16.17
N GLY A 312 12.63 2.22 -16.91
CA GLY A 312 13.19 3.52 -16.53
C GLY A 312 12.54 4.09 -15.27
N VAL A 313 11.21 3.99 -15.16
CA VAL A 313 10.46 4.37 -13.94
C VAL A 313 10.95 3.53 -12.74
N GLN A 314 11.05 2.21 -12.92
CA GLN A 314 11.56 1.29 -11.89
C GLN A 314 12.99 1.66 -11.45
N ALA A 315 13.85 2.06 -12.38
CA ALA A 315 15.22 2.47 -12.09
C ALA A 315 15.29 3.81 -11.32
N VAL A 316 14.38 4.77 -11.60
CA VAL A 316 14.27 6.02 -10.84
C VAL A 316 13.75 5.78 -9.42
N VAL A 317 12.73 4.92 -9.27
CA VAL A 317 12.21 4.48 -7.97
C VAL A 317 13.33 3.86 -7.12
N ARG A 318 14.12 2.94 -7.70
CA ARG A 318 15.32 2.38 -7.06
C ARG A 318 16.33 3.45 -6.65
N ALA A 319 16.75 4.33 -7.58
CA ALA A 319 17.81 5.31 -7.36
C ALA A 319 17.59 6.23 -6.15
N ILE A 320 16.32 6.51 -5.82
CA ILE A 320 15.89 7.45 -4.78
C ILE A 320 15.58 6.74 -3.44
N LEU A 321 15.19 5.45 -3.49
CA LEU A 321 14.80 4.67 -2.31
C LEU A 321 15.90 3.73 -1.80
N GLU A 322 16.62 3.04 -2.70
CA GLU A 322 17.72 2.11 -2.36
C GLU A 322 18.92 2.86 -1.76
N GLY A 323 19.05 2.75 -0.43
CA GLY A 323 20.08 3.45 0.37
C GLY A 323 19.54 4.24 1.56
N GLY A 324 18.22 4.28 1.78
CA GLY A 324 17.66 4.68 3.07
C GLY A 324 17.61 3.52 4.07
N THR A 325 18.02 3.75 5.32
CA THR A 325 17.58 2.90 6.44
C THR A 325 16.09 3.14 6.66
N GLY A 326 15.27 2.10 6.47
CA GLY A 326 13.81 2.22 6.39
C GLY A 326 13.19 3.00 7.56
N GLY A 327 12.50 4.10 7.26
CA GLY A 327 11.97 5.01 8.28
C GLY A 327 11.05 6.10 7.73
N GLU A 328 10.55 6.98 8.61
CA GLU A 328 9.48 7.96 8.29
C GLU A 328 9.81 8.92 7.13
N SER A 329 11.09 9.08 6.78
CA SER A 329 11.53 9.83 5.59
C SER A 329 10.98 9.24 4.28
N ASP A 330 10.71 7.94 4.22
CA ASP A 330 10.53 7.23 2.96
C ASP A 330 9.19 7.54 2.27
N TRP A 331 8.12 7.84 3.01
CA TRP A 331 6.87 8.25 2.38
C TRP A 331 7.00 9.60 1.64
N ARG A 332 7.83 10.51 2.16
CA ARG A 332 8.14 11.79 1.51
C ARG A 332 9.02 11.61 0.28
N LYS A 333 9.87 10.57 0.25
CA LYS A 333 10.56 10.14 -0.97
C LYS A 333 9.55 9.60 -1.99
N CYS A 334 8.67 8.68 -1.59
CA CYS A 334 7.66 8.11 -2.50
C CYS A 334 6.79 9.20 -3.14
N ASP A 335 6.34 10.17 -2.35
CA ASP A 335 5.58 11.33 -2.83
C ASP A 335 6.39 12.26 -3.75
N ALA A 336 7.68 12.49 -3.44
CA ALA A 336 8.57 13.24 -4.34
C ALA A 336 8.82 12.51 -5.68
N VAL A 337 8.95 11.18 -5.68
CA VAL A 337 9.05 10.40 -6.92
C VAL A 337 7.74 10.47 -7.71
N ALA A 338 6.60 10.26 -7.06
CA ALA A 338 5.29 10.37 -7.70
C ALA A 338 5.09 11.74 -8.39
N ARG A 339 5.47 12.84 -7.73
CA ARG A 339 5.42 14.18 -8.33
C ARG A 339 6.43 14.39 -9.46
N ILE A 340 7.56 13.69 -9.48
CA ILE A 340 8.49 13.66 -10.63
C ILE A 340 7.85 12.92 -11.82
N LEU A 341 7.14 11.82 -11.58
CA LEU A 341 6.48 11.04 -12.64
C LEU A 341 5.31 11.81 -13.29
N VAL A 342 4.52 12.54 -12.49
CA VAL A 342 3.41 13.37 -12.99
C VAL A 342 3.90 14.66 -13.68
N ALA A 343 5.05 15.20 -13.27
CA ALA A 343 5.63 16.42 -13.85
C ALA A 343 6.30 16.19 -15.21
N CYS A 344 5.50 16.13 -16.28
CA CYS A 344 5.95 16.06 -17.67
C CYS A 344 7.15 17.00 -17.96
N PRO A 345 8.34 16.48 -18.34
CA PRO A 345 9.53 17.30 -18.54
C PRO A 345 9.38 18.31 -19.67
N GLN A 346 9.94 19.52 -19.52
CA GLN A 346 10.01 20.56 -20.57
C GLN A 346 10.82 20.15 -21.83
N GLN A 347 11.32 18.91 -21.87
CA GLN A 347 12.19 18.36 -22.90
C GLN A 347 11.52 17.20 -23.67
N SER A 348 10.33 16.75 -23.27
CA SER A 348 9.52 15.80 -24.05
C SER A 348 8.93 16.45 -25.29
N ALA A 349 8.91 15.75 -26.43
CA ALA A 349 8.33 16.26 -27.67
C ALA A 349 6.81 16.54 -27.57
N SER A 350 6.09 15.73 -26.78
CA SER A 350 4.70 15.99 -26.37
C SER A 350 4.40 15.30 -25.04
N ALA A 351 3.41 15.82 -24.31
CA ALA A 351 2.95 15.19 -23.06
C ALA A 351 2.29 13.83 -23.30
N ASP A 352 1.58 13.68 -24.42
CA ASP A 352 1.00 12.41 -24.90
C ASP A 352 2.07 11.32 -25.03
N SER A 353 3.16 11.62 -25.76
CA SER A 353 4.28 10.69 -25.98
C SER A 353 4.98 10.30 -24.67
N TYR A 354 5.05 11.20 -23.70
CA TYR A 354 5.59 10.95 -22.36
C TYR A 354 4.69 10.02 -21.55
N TYR A 355 3.41 10.35 -21.36
CA TYR A 355 2.49 9.54 -20.56
C TYR A 355 2.28 8.14 -21.18
N ARG A 356 2.21 8.04 -22.51
CA ARG A 356 2.14 6.74 -23.23
C ARG A 356 3.31 5.79 -22.94
N GLN A 357 4.48 6.31 -22.54
CA GLN A 357 5.67 5.53 -22.19
C GLN A 357 5.84 5.32 -20.68
N VAL A 358 5.34 6.23 -19.86
CA VAL A 358 5.52 6.23 -18.40
C VAL A 358 4.35 5.55 -17.66
N CYS A 359 3.10 5.74 -18.10
CA CYS A 359 1.93 5.21 -17.40
C CYS A 359 1.87 3.67 -17.32
N PRO A 360 2.18 2.89 -18.39
CA PRO A 360 2.27 1.43 -18.27
C PRO A 360 3.30 0.99 -17.22
N GLN A 361 4.46 1.66 -17.19
CA GLN A 361 5.50 1.40 -16.20
C GLN A 361 5.12 1.79 -14.77
N ILE A 362 4.11 2.64 -14.57
CA ILE A 362 3.54 2.94 -13.24
C ILE A 362 2.65 1.78 -12.78
N LEU A 363 1.87 1.18 -13.68
CA LEU A 363 1.08 -0.02 -13.38
C LEU A 363 1.99 -1.22 -13.08
N ASP A 364 3.11 -1.39 -13.79
CA ASP A 364 4.11 -2.43 -13.50
C ASP A 364 4.65 -2.39 -12.04
N LEU A 365 4.68 -1.21 -11.41
CA LEU A 365 5.13 -1.07 -10.01
C LEU A 365 4.14 -1.66 -8.99
N LEU A 366 2.84 -1.77 -9.31
CA LEU A 366 1.81 -2.38 -8.44
C LEU A 366 1.99 -3.90 -8.32
N HIS A 367 2.80 -4.49 -9.20
CA HIS A 367 3.06 -5.93 -9.33
C HIS A 367 4.45 -6.33 -8.83
N PHE A 368 5.16 -5.43 -8.14
CA PHE A 368 6.58 -5.63 -7.88
C PHE A 368 6.86 -6.70 -6.82
N ARG A 369 7.48 -7.81 -7.24
CA ARG A 369 7.54 -9.08 -6.50
C ARG A 369 8.52 -9.13 -5.32
N ASP A 370 9.43 -8.17 -5.16
CA ASP A 370 10.40 -8.18 -4.04
C ASP A 370 9.75 -7.69 -2.74
N LYS A 371 9.54 -8.61 -1.80
CA LYS A 371 8.87 -8.38 -0.51
C LYS A 371 9.49 -7.25 0.33
N LEU A 372 10.77 -6.95 0.18
CA LEU A 372 11.43 -5.90 0.96
C LEU A 372 11.15 -4.48 0.44
N THR A 373 10.90 -4.34 -0.87
CA THR A 373 10.72 -3.03 -1.53
C THR A 373 9.31 -2.82 -2.08
N ALA A 374 8.53 -3.88 -2.30
CA ALA A 374 7.17 -3.86 -2.87
C ALA A 374 6.26 -2.78 -2.27
N GLN A 375 6.21 -2.65 -0.94
CA GLN A 375 5.39 -1.63 -0.25
C GLN A 375 5.78 -0.19 -0.64
N GLN A 376 7.07 0.07 -0.89
CA GLN A 376 7.53 1.40 -1.31
C GLN A 376 7.21 1.66 -2.79
N PHE A 377 7.28 0.61 -3.63
CA PHE A 377 6.99 0.67 -5.07
C PHE A 377 5.49 0.86 -5.32
N GLN A 378 4.65 0.04 -4.67
CA GLN A 378 3.20 0.20 -4.61
C GLN A 378 2.83 1.62 -4.14
N ARG A 379 3.48 2.13 -3.07
CA ARG A 379 3.20 3.47 -2.56
C ARG A 379 3.58 4.58 -3.54
N VAL A 380 4.64 4.44 -4.33
CA VAL A 380 4.94 5.37 -5.43
C VAL A 380 3.86 5.28 -6.50
N ALA A 381 3.48 4.06 -6.92
CA ALA A 381 2.50 3.82 -7.98
C ALA A 381 1.13 4.42 -7.63
N THR A 382 0.55 4.00 -6.50
CA THR A 382 -0.72 4.53 -5.99
C THR A 382 -0.68 6.05 -5.85
N ARG A 383 0.41 6.63 -5.32
CA ARG A 383 0.54 8.10 -5.21
C ARG A 383 0.66 8.78 -6.58
N ALA A 384 1.36 8.20 -7.53
CA ALA A 384 1.49 8.73 -8.89
C ALA A 384 0.16 8.68 -9.64
N VAL A 385 -0.59 7.57 -9.57
CA VAL A 385 -1.93 7.44 -10.15
C VAL A 385 -2.86 8.51 -9.58
N LEU A 386 -2.97 8.61 -8.25
CA LEU A 386 -3.87 9.56 -7.59
C LEU A 386 -3.49 11.03 -7.88
N SER A 387 -2.20 11.37 -7.85
CA SER A 387 -1.74 12.71 -8.25
C SER A 387 -1.98 13.01 -9.74
N MET A 388 -1.87 12.01 -10.63
CA MET A 388 -2.15 12.20 -12.05
C MET A 388 -3.65 12.37 -12.32
N VAL A 389 -4.52 11.64 -11.62
CA VAL A 389 -5.99 11.82 -11.67
C VAL A 389 -6.38 13.24 -11.22
N GLN A 390 -5.71 13.78 -10.19
CA GLN A 390 -5.96 15.14 -9.70
C GLN A 390 -5.39 16.24 -10.61
N GLU A 391 -4.16 16.10 -11.11
CA GLU A 391 -3.52 17.15 -11.90
C GLU A 391 -3.79 17.07 -13.42
N LYS A 392 -4.08 15.88 -13.97
CA LYS A 392 -4.12 15.57 -15.40
C LYS A 392 -5.21 14.53 -15.74
N PRO A 393 -6.48 14.75 -15.38
CA PRO A 393 -7.54 13.74 -15.40
C PRO A 393 -7.76 13.07 -16.76
N SER A 394 -7.64 13.79 -17.89
CA SER A 394 -7.81 13.22 -19.24
C SER A 394 -6.76 12.15 -19.56
N PHE A 395 -5.48 12.47 -19.36
CA PHE A 395 -4.39 11.51 -19.56
C PHE A 395 -4.42 10.38 -18.52
N ALA A 396 -4.84 10.67 -17.28
CA ALA A 396 -4.99 9.66 -16.24
C ALA A 396 -6.08 8.65 -16.59
N HIS A 397 -7.23 9.10 -17.10
CA HIS A 397 -8.29 8.22 -17.57
C HIS A 397 -7.77 7.33 -18.72
N GLN A 398 -7.29 7.95 -19.81
CA GLN A 398 -6.84 7.23 -21.01
C GLN A 398 -5.68 6.24 -20.79
N TYR A 399 -4.69 6.57 -19.95
CA TYR A 399 -3.45 5.80 -19.83
C TYR A 399 -3.25 5.08 -18.49
N LEU A 400 -4.11 5.29 -17.48
CA LEU A 400 -4.05 4.58 -16.20
C LEU A 400 -5.38 3.91 -15.86
N LEU A 401 -6.50 4.65 -15.85
CA LEU A 401 -7.79 4.09 -15.41
C LEU A 401 -8.38 3.11 -16.44
N THR A 402 -8.42 3.46 -17.73
CA THR A 402 -8.96 2.55 -18.76
C THR A 402 -8.15 1.25 -18.85
N PRO A 403 -6.80 1.23 -18.83
CA PRO A 403 -6.05 -0.03 -18.79
C PRO A 403 -6.20 -0.83 -17.48
N LEU A 404 -6.27 -0.16 -16.32
CA LEU A 404 -6.42 -0.83 -15.02
C LEU A 404 -7.79 -1.49 -14.90
N LEU A 405 -8.85 -0.80 -15.33
CA LEU A 405 -10.24 -1.27 -15.26
C LEU A 405 -10.66 -2.14 -16.46
N ALA A 406 -9.80 -2.32 -17.47
CA ALA A 406 -10.15 -3.01 -18.71
C ALA A 406 -10.80 -4.39 -18.48
N PRO A 407 -10.24 -5.31 -17.65
CA PRO A 407 -10.84 -6.63 -17.43
C PRO A 407 -12.25 -6.58 -16.82
N LEU A 408 -12.51 -5.64 -15.90
CA LEU A 408 -13.84 -5.44 -15.33
C LEU A 408 -14.80 -4.78 -16.32
N SER A 409 -14.32 -3.89 -17.20
CA SER A 409 -15.15 -3.28 -18.24
C SER A 409 -15.54 -4.28 -19.34
N CYS A 410 -14.67 -5.26 -19.67
CA CYS A 410 -15.05 -6.37 -20.55
C CYS A 410 -16.19 -7.23 -19.98
N CYS A 411 -16.41 -7.20 -18.66
CA CYS A 411 -17.55 -7.86 -18.02
C CYS A 411 -18.84 -7.01 -18.00
N THR A 412 -18.81 -5.73 -18.40
CA THR A 412 -20.02 -4.91 -18.58
C THR A 412 -20.49 -4.83 -20.03
N THR A 413 -19.58 -4.94 -21.00
CA THR A 413 -19.90 -4.85 -22.43
C THR A 413 -20.30 -6.20 -23.00
N VAL A 414 -21.50 -6.31 -23.56
CA VAL A 414 -21.96 -7.48 -24.32
C VAL A 414 -21.25 -7.53 -25.68
N SER A 415 -20.00 -7.99 -25.68
CA SER A 415 -19.16 -8.18 -26.87
C SER A 415 -18.73 -9.64 -26.97
N ASP A 416 -19.09 -10.30 -28.07
CA ASP A 416 -19.41 -11.73 -28.14
C ASP A 416 -18.37 -12.74 -27.59
N HIS A 417 -17.08 -12.40 -27.53
CA HIS A 417 -16.00 -13.40 -27.45
C HIS A 417 -14.85 -13.10 -26.46
N THR A 418 -15.05 -12.25 -25.43
CA THR A 418 -14.01 -12.01 -24.39
C THR A 418 -14.33 -12.67 -23.05
N ALA A 419 -13.97 -13.95 -22.92
CA ALA A 419 -13.81 -14.58 -21.60
C ALA A 419 -12.58 -13.97 -20.91
N VAL A 420 -12.69 -13.63 -19.61
CA VAL A 420 -11.61 -13.00 -18.83
C VAL A 420 -10.95 -14.05 -17.96
N GLU A 421 -9.63 -14.15 -18.08
CA GLU A 421 -8.84 -15.18 -17.40
C GLU A 421 -8.61 -14.88 -15.92
N GLU A 422 -8.36 -15.95 -15.15
CA GLU A 422 -8.28 -15.90 -13.68
C GLU A 422 -7.25 -14.88 -13.18
N TRP A 423 -6.09 -14.86 -13.82
CA TRP A 423 -4.98 -13.98 -13.45
C TRP A 423 -5.26 -12.52 -13.82
N GLU A 424 -5.97 -12.25 -14.91
CA GLU A 424 -6.32 -10.89 -15.36
C GLU A 424 -7.33 -10.25 -14.40
N LEU A 425 -8.39 -11.00 -14.05
CA LEU A 425 -9.41 -10.52 -13.11
C LEU A 425 -8.82 -10.36 -11.69
N THR A 426 -8.02 -11.33 -11.24
CA THR A 426 -7.33 -11.26 -9.94
C THR A 426 -6.43 -10.04 -9.85
N GLN A 427 -5.61 -9.81 -10.88
CA GLN A 427 -4.70 -8.67 -10.95
C GLN A 427 -5.45 -7.32 -10.99
N CYS A 428 -6.54 -7.24 -11.77
CA CYS A 428 -7.40 -6.06 -11.85
C CYS A 428 -8.03 -5.71 -10.50
N VAL A 429 -8.66 -6.69 -9.82
CA VAL A 429 -9.29 -6.50 -8.51
C VAL A 429 -8.27 -6.13 -7.43
N GLU A 430 -7.09 -6.75 -7.45
CA GLU A 430 -5.97 -6.35 -6.60
C GLU A 430 -5.56 -4.88 -6.84
N ASP A 431 -5.45 -4.44 -8.09
CA ASP A 431 -5.02 -3.08 -8.42
C ASP A 431 -6.06 -2.02 -8.08
N VAL A 432 -7.35 -2.32 -8.27
CA VAL A 432 -8.45 -1.49 -7.76
C VAL A 432 -8.33 -1.33 -6.24
N TYR A 433 -8.10 -2.42 -5.50
CA TYR A 433 -7.86 -2.38 -4.06
C TYR A 433 -6.62 -1.53 -3.68
N LYS A 434 -5.49 -1.72 -4.38
CA LYS A 434 -4.23 -0.98 -4.14
C LYS A 434 -4.34 0.52 -4.43
N VAL A 435 -5.19 0.95 -5.36
CA VAL A 435 -5.31 2.35 -5.78
C VAL A 435 -6.43 3.09 -5.05
N TRP A 436 -7.62 2.49 -4.93
CA TRP A 436 -8.77 3.11 -4.27
C TRP A 436 -8.67 2.96 -2.74
N VAL A 437 -8.73 1.73 -2.22
CA VAL A 437 -8.80 1.47 -0.77
C VAL A 437 -7.49 1.80 -0.06
N VAL A 438 -6.36 1.25 -0.52
CA VAL A 438 -5.04 1.47 0.12
C VAL A 438 -4.50 2.89 -0.15
N GLY A 439 -4.91 3.51 -1.26
CA GLY A 439 -4.52 4.87 -1.61
C GLY A 439 -5.29 5.96 -0.85
N ASN A 440 -6.57 5.70 -0.58
CA ASN A 440 -7.52 6.49 0.17
C ASN A 440 -7.40 8.02 -0.02
N SER A 441 -7.58 8.48 -1.26
CA SER A 441 -7.86 9.90 -1.54
C SER A 441 -9.00 10.00 -2.57
N PRO A 442 -10.27 10.09 -2.12
CA PRO A 442 -11.42 10.16 -3.02
C PRO A 442 -11.37 11.41 -3.89
N SER A 443 -11.92 11.32 -5.09
CA SER A 443 -12.10 12.43 -6.02
C SER A 443 -13.17 12.08 -7.05
N ALA A 444 -13.93 13.07 -7.53
CA ALA A 444 -15.02 12.86 -8.50
C ALA A 444 -14.64 11.99 -9.73
N PRO A 445 -13.51 12.20 -10.43
CA PRO A 445 -13.13 11.32 -11.55
C PRO A 445 -12.77 9.89 -11.13
N LEU A 446 -12.27 9.69 -9.90
CA LEU A 446 -11.93 8.36 -9.37
C LEU A 446 -13.15 7.57 -8.90
N LEU A 447 -14.16 8.27 -8.35
CA LEU A 447 -15.46 7.70 -8.01
C LEU A 447 -16.21 7.32 -9.28
N LYS A 448 -16.35 8.24 -10.24
CA LYS A 448 -17.05 7.96 -11.50
C LYS A 448 -16.44 6.79 -12.29
N ALA A 449 -15.10 6.70 -12.35
CA ALA A 449 -14.46 5.59 -13.03
C ALA A 449 -14.71 4.23 -12.35
N LEU A 450 -14.96 4.19 -11.04
CA LEU A 450 -15.32 2.97 -10.33
C LEU A 450 -16.81 2.63 -10.49
N GLU A 451 -17.67 3.66 -10.51
CA GLU A 451 -19.13 3.54 -10.70
C GLU A 451 -19.48 2.75 -11.98
N GLU A 452 -18.75 3.01 -13.08
CA GLU A 452 -18.90 2.32 -14.37
C GLU A 452 -18.64 0.80 -14.31
N VAL A 453 -17.90 0.30 -13.32
CA VAL A 453 -17.61 -1.15 -13.10
C VAL A 453 -18.15 -1.71 -11.79
N LEU A 454 -18.74 -0.86 -10.93
CA LEU A 454 -19.19 -1.25 -9.59
C LEU A 454 -20.20 -2.42 -9.58
N PRO A 455 -21.15 -2.53 -10.55
CA PRO A 455 -22.04 -3.68 -10.65
C PRO A 455 -21.29 -5.01 -10.82
N VAL A 456 -20.19 -5.04 -11.59
CA VAL A 456 -19.36 -6.25 -11.79
C VAL A 456 -18.59 -6.61 -10.52
N ILE A 457 -18.08 -5.60 -9.80
CA ILE A 457 -17.42 -5.83 -8.51
C ILE A 457 -18.42 -6.41 -7.49
N PHE A 458 -19.70 -5.98 -7.55
CA PHE A 458 -20.77 -6.53 -6.71
C PHE A 458 -21.19 -7.95 -7.11
N THR A 459 -21.35 -8.27 -8.40
CA THR A 459 -21.67 -9.65 -8.83
C THR A 459 -20.51 -10.61 -8.54
N LEU A 460 -19.25 -10.16 -8.72
CA LEU A 460 -18.07 -10.90 -8.29
C LEU A 460 -18.03 -11.08 -6.77
N PHE A 461 -18.36 -10.06 -5.98
CA PHE A 461 -18.48 -10.19 -4.52
C PHE A 461 -19.51 -11.28 -4.13
N CYS A 462 -20.70 -11.27 -4.73
CA CYS A 462 -21.73 -12.29 -4.50
C CYS A 462 -21.22 -13.71 -4.82
N PHE A 463 -20.50 -13.87 -5.93
CA PHE A 463 -19.83 -15.13 -6.30
C PHE A 463 -18.76 -15.55 -5.27
N THR A 464 -17.92 -14.61 -4.81
CA THR A 464 -16.88 -14.88 -3.81
C THR A 464 -17.43 -15.13 -2.39
N LYS A 465 -18.71 -14.84 -2.12
CA LYS A 465 -19.38 -15.23 -0.87
C LYS A 465 -19.88 -16.68 -0.90
N GLN A 466 -20.35 -17.17 -2.06
CA GLN A 466 -20.72 -18.58 -2.25
C GLN A 466 -19.48 -19.49 -2.28
N ASN A 467 -18.41 -19.04 -2.95
CA ASN A 467 -17.21 -19.81 -3.20
C ASN A 467 -16.06 -19.43 -2.27
N VAL A 468 -15.10 -20.34 -2.03
CA VAL A 468 -13.86 -20.00 -1.31
C VAL A 468 -12.90 -19.30 -2.27
N SER A 469 -12.84 -17.97 -2.21
CA SER A 469 -11.94 -17.16 -3.02
C SER A 469 -11.22 -16.09 -2.21
N HIS A 470 -9.97 -15.81 -2.58
CA HIS A 470 -9.14 -14.76 -1.97
C HIS A 470 -9.58 -13.35 -2.38
N LEU A 471 -10.36 -13.20 -3.46
CA LEU A 471 -10.85 -11.92 -3.98
C LEU A 471 -11.95 -11.28 -3.11
N ARG A 472 -12.53 -12.04 -2.18
CA ARG A 472 -13.66 -11.60 -1.34
C ARG A 472 -13.40 -10.28 -0.61
N ALA A 473 -12.29 -10.18 0.12
CA ALA A 473 -11.96 -8.98 0.89
C ALA A 473 -11.62 -7.77 -0.02
N PRO A 474 -10.79 -7.90 -1.08
CA PRO A 474 -10.60 -6.84 -2.08
C PRO A 474 -11.91 -6.28 -2.67
N CYS A 475 -12.87 -7.13 -3.07
CA CYS A 475 -14.17 -6.68 -3.58
C CYS A 475 -15.00 -5.99 -2.48
N GLN A 476 -15.08 -6.60 -1.30
CA GLN A 476 -15.85 -6.11 -0.14
C GLN A 476 -15.37 -4.73 0.31
N ASP A 477 -14.07 -4.58 0.57
CA ASP A 477 -13.45 -3.31 0.98
C ASP A 477 -13.60 -2.22 -0.10
N THR A 478 -13.58 -2.59 -1.39
CA THR A 478 -13.77 -1.64 -2.50
C THR A 478 -15.20 -1.11 -2.57
N LEU A 479 -16.20 -1.98 -2.39
CA LEU A 479 -17.62 -1.60 -2.34
C LEU A 479 -17.90 -0.71 -1.12
N LEU A 480 -17.39 -1.10 0.05
CA LEU A 480 -17.49 -0.31 1.29
C LEU A 480 -16.77 1.05 1.15
N TRP A 481 -15.62 1.09 0.48
CA TRP A 481 -14.89 2.35 0.24
C TRP A 481 -15.67 3.30 -0.68
N TYR A 482 -16.31 2.81 -1.76
CA TYR A 482 -17.15 3.65 -2.61
C TYR A 482 -18.36 4.19 -1.83
N LEU A 483 -19.12 3.30 -1.17
CA LEU A 483 -20.35 3.67 -0.44
C LEU A 483 -20.11 4.55 0.81
N SER A 484 -18.86 4.70 1.27
CA SER A 484 -18.48 5.61 2.36
C SER A 484 -17.89 6.96 1.92
N HIS A 485 -17.60 7.14 0.61
CA HIS A 485 -17.02 8.38 0.07
C HIS A 485 -17.84 9.04 -1.05
N THR A 486 -18.98 8.46 -1.42
CA THR A 486 -19.91 8.97 -2.44
C THR A 486 -21.04 9.78 -1.80
N ASP A 487 -21.49 10.85 -2.47
CA ASP A 487 -22.61 11.69 -2.02
C ASP A 487 -23.92 10.88 -1.90
N THR A 488 -24.73 11.15 -0.87
CA THR A 488 -25.93 10.35 -0.54
C THR A 488 -26.84 10.09 -1.73
N CYS A 489 -27.12 11.10 -2.57
CA CYS A 489 -27.99 10.95 -3.74
C CYS A 489 -27.45 9.93 -4.77
N VAL A 490 -26.13 9.90 -4.99
CA VAL A 490 -25.48 8.96 -5.92
C VAL A 490 -25.37 7.57 -5.28
N GLY A 491 -25.09 7.51 -3.97
CA GLY A 491 -25.14 6.28 -3.19
C GLY A 491 -26.52 5.62 -3.24
N LEU A 492 -27.61 6.40 -3.18
CA LEU A 492 -28.98 5.91 -3.30
C LEU A 492 -29.29 5.35 -4.70
N SER A 493 -28.91 6.05 -5.78
CA SER A 493 -29.08 5.50 -7.15
C SER A 493 -28.26 4.23 -7.38
N VAL A 494 -27.05 4.16 -6.84
CA VAL A 494 -26.22 2.95 -6.89
C VAL A 494 -26.85 1.81 -6.09
N LEU A 495 -27.36 2.04 -4.88
CA LEU A 495 -28.06 1.00 -4.12
C LEU A 495 -29.33 0.52 -4.84
N ARG A 496 -30.10 1.42 -5.47
CA ARG A 496 -31.24 1.08 -6.34
C ARG A 496 -30.84 0.21 -7.54
N GLN A 497 -29.66 0.45 -8.13
CA GLN A 497 -29.12 -0.37 -9.22
C GLN A 497 -28.68 -1.76 -8.71
N LEU A 498 -27.91 -1.82 -7.61
CA LEU A 498 -27.41 -3.07 -7.03
C LEU A 498 -28.53 -3.95 -6.45
N SER A 499 -29.64 -3.35 -6.00
CA SER A 499 -30.84 -4.07 -5.51
C SER A 499 -31.84 -4.43 -6.62
N GLY A 500 -31.50 -4.20 -7.91
CA GLY A 500 -32.37 -4.53 -9.04
C GLY A 500 -33.60 -3.63 -9.24
N LEU A 501 -33.74 -2.54 -8.49
CA LEU A 501 -34.87 -1.60 -8.61
C LEU A 501 -34.74 -0.66 -9.81
N GLN A 502 -33.51 -0.25 -10.14
CA GLN A 502 -33.26 0.63 -11.27
C GLN A 502 -32.80 -0.17 -12.50
N GLY A 503 -33.75 -0.40 -13.40
CA GLY A 503 -33.62 -1.30 -14.55
C GLY A 503 -32.64 -0.83 -15.62
N GLN A 504 -31.37 -1.18 -15.46
CA GLN A 504 -30.57 -1.66 -16.59
C GLN A 504 -29.92 -2.97 -16.16
N ARG A 505 -30.64 -4.08 -16.40
CA ARG A 505 -30.07 -5.42 -16.25
C ARG A 505 -28.87 -5.51 -17.20
N ILE A 506 -27.70 -5.80 -16.64
CA ILE A 506 -26.72 -6.60 -17.40
C ILE A 506 -27.43 -7.95 -17.52
N ASP A 507 -27.88 -8.31 -18.72
CA ASP A 507 -28.66 -9.53 -18.93
C ASP A 507 -27.77 -10.75 -18.73
N ALA A 508 -27.68 -11.19 -17.47
CA ALA A 508 -26.89 -12.32 -16.99
C ALA A 508 -27.46 -13.69 -17.44
N ALA A 509 -28.22 -13.70 -18.53
CA ALA A 509 -28.52 -14.92 -19.28
C ALA A 509 -27.23 -15.50 -19.89
N ASP A 510 -26.35 -14.64 -20.41
CA ASP A 510 -25.30 -15.05 -21.35
C ASP A 510 -23.88 -15.06 -20.77
N PHE A 511 -23.65 -14.59 -19.53
CA PHE A 511 -22.32 -14.56 -18.89
C PHE A 511 -22.39 -14.77 -17.37
N HIS A 512 -21.39 -15.49 -16.82
CA HIS A 512 -21.29 -15.79 -15.40
C HIS A 512 -19.82 -15.86 -14.90
N PHE A 513 -19.64 -15.78 -13.58
CA PHE A 513 -18.37 -16.09 -12.94
C PHE A 513 -18.27 -17.58 -12.60
N SER A 514 -17.09 -18.15 -12.81
CA SER A 514 -16.75 -19.55 -12.54
C SER A 514 -15.50 -19.66 -11.67
N PRO A 515 -15.33 -20.72 -10.87
CA PRO A 515 -14.20 -20.84 -9.94
C PRO A 515 -12.88 -21.05 -10.68
N GLY A 516 -11.87 -20.30 -10.25
CA GLY A 516 -10.51 -20.42 -10.74
C GLY A 516 -9.74 -21.61 -10.18
N SER A 517 -8.61 -21.92 -10.83
CA SER A 517 -7.64 -22.96 -10.45
C SER A 517 -6.77 -22.58 -9.24
N ASP A 518 -6.45 -21.29 -9.10
CA ASP A 518 -5.66 -20.72 -7.99
C ASP A 518 -6.59 -20.09 -6.91
N GLY A 519 -7.90 -20.32 -7.00
CA GLY A 519 -8.91 -19.78 -6.09
C GLY A 519 -9.33 -18.34 -6.41
N GLY A 520 -9.04 -17.84 -7.61
CA GLY A 520 -9.65 -16.64 -8.18
C GLY A 520 -11.02 -16.94 -8.81
N ALA A 521 -11.41 -16.15 -9.80
CA ALA A 521 -12.61 -16.35 -10.61
C ALA A 521 -12.30 -16.08 -12.09
N ARG A 522 -13.03 -16.74 -13.01
CA ARG A 522 -12.98 -16.49 -14.47
C ARG A 522 -14.36 -16.06 -14.96
N PHE A 523 -14.40 -15.16 -15.94
CA PHE A 523 -15.66 -14.71 -16.57
C PHE A 523 -15.87 -15.49 -17.87
N ILE A 524 -16.99 -16.24 -17.97
CA ILE A 524 -17.27 -17.16 -19.07
C ILE A 524 -18.71 -16.97 -19.54
N SER A 525 -18.96 -17.08 -20.85
CA SER A 525 -20.31 -17.09 -21.40
C SER A 525 -21.10 -18.33 -20.94
N LYS A 526 -22.40 -18.18 -20.66
CA LYS A 526 -23.28 -19.29 -20.23
C LYS A 526 -23.92 -19.91 -21.47
N GLU A 527 -23.66 -21.20 -21.70
CA GLU A 527 -24.41 -21.99 -22.70
C GLU A 527 -25.85 -22.19 -22.20
N SER A 528 -26.84 -22.06 -23.08
CA SER A 528 -28.25 -22.01 -22.70
C SER A 528 -28.79 -23.36 -22.21
N SER A 529 -29.09 -23.41 -20.91
CA SER A 529 -29.72 -24.55 -20.22
C SER A 529 -31.26 -24.48 -20.24
N SER A 530 -31.91 -25.63 -20.06
CA SER A 530 -33.37 -25.82 -20.10
C SER A 530 -34.17 -24.81 -19.27
N ASP A 531 -35.28 -24.32 -19.84
CA ASP A 531 -35.97 -23.11 -19.35
C ASP A 531 -36.58 -23.23 -17.94
N ASP A 532 -37.11 -24.39 -17.55
CA ASP A 532 -37.85 -24.57 -16.29
C ASP A 532 -36.98 -24.46 -15.03
N ASP A 533 -35.85 -25.18 -14.98
CA ASP A 533 -34.90 -25.12 -13.85
C ASP A 533 -34.26 -23.72 -13.74
N ALA A 534 -34.02 -23.07 -14.89
CA ALA A 534 -33.40 -21.76 -14.97
C ALA A 534 -34.23 -20.64 -14.29
N LEU A 535 -35.54 -20.82 -14.08
CA LEU A 535 -36.37 -19.87 -13.33
C LEU A 535 -36.13 -19.95 -11.81
N TYR A 536 -35.99 -21.17 -11.28
CA TYR A 536 -35.69 -21.37 -9.85
C TYR A 536 -34.25 -20.93 -9.51
N GLU A 537 -33.28 -21.19 -10.40
CA GLU A 537 -31.91 -20.66 -10.26
C GLU A 537 -31.93 -19.12 -10.15
N LYS A 538 -32.58 -18.43 -11.10
CA LYS A 538 -32.65 -16.95 -11.15
C LYS A 538 -33.24 -16.34 -9.87
N LEU A 539 -34.36 -16.88 -9.38
CA LEU A 539 -34.97 -16.38 -8.14
C LEU A 539 -34.05 -16.58 -6.90
N SER A 540 -33.31 -17.70 -6.86
CA SER A 540 -32.32 -17.93 -5.79
C SER A 540 -31.10 -17.00 -5.90
N GLU A 541 -30.66 -16.68 -7.12
CA GLU A 541 -29.60 -15.71 -7.38
C GLU A 541 -29.99 -14.26 -7.03
N GLU A 542 -31.22 -13.85 -7.33
CA GLU A 542 -31.75 -12.52 -6.99
C GLU A 542 -31.87 -12.37 -5.46
N GLN A 543 -32.41 -13.38 -4.77
CA GLN A 543 -32.47 -13.42 -3.30
C GLN A 543 -31.07 -13.37 -2.66
N TRP A 544 -30.11 -14.17 -3.15
CA TRP A 544 -28.74 -14.20 -2.65
C TRP A 544 -27.99 -12.87 -2.86
N ARG A 545 -28.22 -12.19 -3.99
CA ARG A 545 -27.70 -10.84 -4.23
C ARG A 545 -28.20 -9.86 -3.17
N LEU A 546 -29.49 -9.90 -2.83
CA LEU A 546 -30.06 -9.04 -1.79
C LEU A 546 -29.46 -9.32 -0.41
N GLU A 547 -29.27 -10.59 -0.03
CA GLU A 547 -28.59 -10.97 1.21
C GLU A 547 -27.13 -10.48 1.25
N CYS A 548 -26.40 -10.57 0.14
CA CYS A 548 -25.05 -10.02 0.01
C CYS A 548 -25.04 -8.49 0.13
N LEU A 549 -26.05 -7.79 -0.42
CA LEU A 549 -26.19 -6.34 -0.29
C LEU A 549 -26.45 -5.94 1.17
N MET A 550 -27.33 -6.65 1.89
CA MET A 550 -27.58 -6.36 3.31
C MET A 550 -26.33 -6.59 4.17
N GLN A 551 -25.53 -7.63 3.89
CA GLN A 551 -24.25 -7.83 4.59
C GLN A 551 -23.30 -6.65 4.41
N LEU A 552 -23.23 -6.04 3.21
CA LEU A 552 -22.46 -4.81 2.99
C LEU A 552 -23.04 -3.63 3.78
N LEU A 553 -24.36 -3.46 3.80
CA LEU A 553 -25.02 -2.38 4.57
C LEU A 553 -24.83 -2.52 6.09
N VAL A 554 -24.70 -3.74 6.63
CA VAL A 554 -24.34 -3.96 8.05
C VAL A 554 -22.89 -3.54 8.34
N GLU A 555 -21.97 -3.71 7.40
CA GLU A 555 -20.56 -3.39 7.58
C GLU A 555 -20.21 -1.91 7.35
N LEU A 556 -21.12 -1.11 6.77
CA LEU A 556 -21.02 0.35 6.60
C LEU A 556 -21.07 1.09 7.95
N LYS A 557 -19.92 1.15 8.62
CA LYS A 557 -19.71 1.95 9.83
C LYS A 557 -19.77 3.43 9.49
N ASP A 558 -20.48 4.18 10.33
CA ASP A 558 -20.54 5.65 10.34
C ASP A 558 -21.04 6.31 9.03
N SER A 559 -21.85 5.58 8.26
CA SER A 559 -22.71 6.12 7.20
C SER A 559 -24.18 6.11 7.62
N ASP A 560 -24.95 7.11 7.18
CA ASP A 560 -26.41 7.16 7.34
C ASP A 560 -27.15 6.47 6.18
N LEU A 561 -26.43 6.14 5.10
CA LEU A 561 -26.97 5.65 3.82
C LEU A 561 -27.91 4.43 3.93
N PRO A 562 -27.69 3.41 4.80
CA PRO A 562 -28.64 2.30 4.95
C PRO A 562 -30.03 2.75 5.43
N GLY A 563 -30.08 3.74 6.32
CA GLY A 563 -31.32 4.33 6.82
C GLY A 563 -31.97 5.26 5.79
N ASP A 564 -31.18 6.08 5.12
CA ASP A 564 -31.69 6.97 4.06
C ASP A 564 -32.25 6.17 2.87
N PHE A 565 -31.65 5.02 2.53
CA PHE A 565 -32.16 4.08 1.52
C PHE A 565 -33.49 3.46 1.95
N PHE A 566 -33.59 2.96 3.18
CA PHE A 566 -34.84 2.44 3.74
C PHE A 566 -35.99 3.47 3.71
N LEU A 567 -35.69 4.73 4.06
CA LEU A 567 -36.65 5.84 4.01
C LEU A 567 -37.07 6.20 2.58
N ASP A 568 -36.15 6.11 1.62
CA ASP A 568 -36.45 6.35 0.21
C ASP A 568 -37.36 5.26 -0.38
N LEU A 569 -37.10 3.99 -0.05
CA LEU A 569 -37.98 2.86 -0.43
C LEU A 569 -39.37 2.96 0.21
N LEU A 570 -39.47 3.40 1.48
CA LEU A 570 -40.76 3.63 2.14
C LEU A 570 -41.54 4.81 1.53
N ARG A 571 -40.84 5.87 1.12
CA ARG A 571 -41.44 7.01 0.40
C ARG A 571 -41.95 6.55 -0.96
N GLU A 572 -41.16 5.79 -1.70
CA GLU A 572 -41.57 5.24 -2.99
C GLU A 572 -42.79 4.32 -2.86
N LEU A 573 -42.79 3.38 -1.90
CA LEU A 573 -43.95 2.54 -1.59
C LEU A 573 -45.20 3.36 -1.25
N THR A 574 -45.03 4.53 -0.64
CA THR A 574 -46.13 5.46 -0.34
C THR A 574 -46.66 6.16 -1.60
N SER A 575 -45.80 6.54 -2.55
CA SER A 575 -46.26 7.05 -3.87
C SER A 575 -46.95 5.97 -4.71
N TRP A 576 -46.43 4.73 -4.72
CA TRP A 576 -47.12 3.60 -5.38
C TRP A 576 -48.48 3.30 -4.74
N ALA A 577 -48.64 3.51 -3.43
CA ALA A 577 -49.93 3.33 -2.75
C ALA A 577 -50.97 4.38 -3.17
N ALA A 578 -50.56 5.61 -3.47
CA ALA A 578 -51.46 6.66 -3.97
C ALA A 578 -51.80 6.48 -5.46
N ALA A 579 -50.79 6.23 -6.31
CA ALA A 579 -50.99 6.01 -7.75
C ALA A 579 -51.81 4.74 -8.06
N ALA A 580 -51.86 3.78 -7.14
CA ALA A 580 -52.64 2.56 -7.30
C ALA A 580 -54.16 2.76 -7.29
N ASP A 581 -54.69 3.94 -6.95
CA ASP A 581 -56.12 4.25 -7.08
C ASP A 581 -56.44 4.98 -8.39
N GLU A 582 -55.53 5.84 -8.87
CA GLU A 582 -55.62 6.44 -10.21
C GLU A 582 -55.68 5.33 -11.28
N VAL A 583 -54.74 4.36 -11.21
CA VAL A 583 -54.67 3.26 -12.19
C VAL A 583 -55.89 2.33 -12.15
N LYS A 584 -56.48 2.04 -10.97
CA LYS A 584 -57.75 1.26 -10.92
C LYS A 584 -58.89 2.01 -11.62
N THR A 585 -58.95 3.32 -11.42
CA THR A 585 -60.00 4.16 -12.01
C THR A 585 -59.85 4.20 -13.53
N GLU A 586 -58.61 4.27 -14.04
CA GLU A 586 -58.32 4.15 -15.48
C GLU A 586 -58.62 2.73 -16.02
N GLU A 587 -58.25 1.67 -15.31
CA GLU A 587 -58.49 0.27 -15.73
C GLU A 587 -59.99 -0.10 -15.77
N GLU A 588 -60.85 0.55 -14.96
CA GLU A 588 -62.31 0.36 -15.01
C GLU A 588 -63.02 1.20 -16.10
N GLU A 589 -62.40 2.26 -16.64
CA GLU A 589 -63.00 3.13 -17.69
C GLU A 589 -62.55 2.80 -19.13
N LEU A 590 -61.58 1.90 -19.33
CA LEU A 590 -60.98 1.62 -20.65
C LEU A 590 -61.83 0.73 -21.58
N ASP A 591 -62.33 1.31 -22.67
CA ASP A 591 -63.03 0.56 -23.75
C ASP A 591 -62.03 -0.20 -24.65
N VAL A 592 -61.75 -1.44 -24.24
CA VAL A 592 -60.92 -2.43 -24.95
C VAL A 592 -61.32 -2.65 -26.41
N SER A 593 -62.56 -2.31 -26.82
CA SER A 593 -62.98 -2.45 -28.23
C SER A 593 -62.35 -1.43 -29.19
N THR A 594 -61.63 -0.42 -28.67
CA THR A 594 -61.07 0.70 -29.45
C THR A 594 -59.56 0.61 -29.73
N MET A 595 -58.82 -0.25 -29.05
CA MET A 595 -57.35 -0.30 -29.12
C MET A 595 -56.79 -1.35 -30.10
N THR A 596 -55.57 -1.12 -30.59
CA THR A 596 -54.85 -2.09 -31.40
C THR A 596 -54.12 -3.14 -30.53
N LEU A 597 -53.88 -4.31 -31.12
CA LEU A 597 -53.30 -5.45 -30.40
C LEU A 597 -51.89 -5.18 -29.84
N LEU A 598 -51.13 -4.27 -30.47
CA LEU A 598 -49.79 -3.88 -30.03
C LEU A 598 -49.82 -2.85 -28.88
N GLU A 599 -50.84 -1.98 -28.83
CA GLU A 599 -51.08 -1.10 -27.69
C GLU A 599 -51.50 -1.92 -26.46
N VAL A 600 -52.37 -2.91 -26.64
CA VAL A 600 -52.75 -3.88 -25.59
C VAL A 600 -51.53 -4.68 -25.11
N GLU A 601 -50.66 -5.14 -26.00
CA GLU A 601 -49.40 -5.82 -25.64
C GLU A 601 -48.46 -4.92 -24.82
N GLN A 602 -48.23 -3.68 -25.26
CA GLN A 602 -47.42 -2.71 -24.51
C GLN A 602 -48.03 -2.35 -23.15
N GLN A 603 -49.37 -2.27 -23.05
CA GLN A 603 -50.07 -1.94 -21.80
C GLN A 603 -50.05 -3.11 -20.81
N LEU A 604 -50.18 -4.36 -21.29
CA LEU A 604 -50.01 -5.56 -20.47
C LEU A 604 -48.56 -5.76 -20.00
N LEU A 605 -47.58 -5.56 -20.89
CA LEU A 605 -46.16 -5.61 -20.53
C LEU A 605 -45.80 -4.52 -19.52
N GLY A 606 -46.21 -3.27 -19.74
CA GLY A 606 -46.01 -2.17 -18.80
C GLY A 606 -46.73 -2.39 -17.45
N GLY A 607 -47.90 -3.03 -17.45
CA GLY A 607 -48.58 -3.48 -16.23
C GLY A 607 -47.77 -4.53 -15.47
N ALA A 608 -47.27 -5.56 -16.17
CA ALA A 608 -46.43 -6.60 -15.59
C ALA A 608 -45.09 -6.06 -15.07
N GLU A 609 -44.45 -5.12 -15.77
CA GLU A 609 -43.22 -4.45 -15.32
C GLU A 609 -43.44 -3.63 -14.04
N ARG A 610 -44.53 -2.83 -13.96
CA ARG A 610 -44.91 -2.10 -12.74
C ARG A 610 -45.16 -3.04 -11.56
N GLN A 611 -45.86 -4.15 -11.80
CA GLN A 611 -46.10 -5.18 -10.77
C GLN A 611 -44.80 -5.86 -10.34
N GLY A 612 -43.90 -6.17 -11.28
CA GLY A 612 -42.55 -6.70 -11.01
C GLY A 612 -41.71 -5.75 -10.16
N GLN A 613 -41.63 -4.47 -10.55
CA GLN A 613 -40.94 -3.43 -9.77
C GLN A 613 -41.50 -3.32 -8.34
N ARG A 614 -42.83 -3.38 -8.19
CA ARG A 614 -43.50 -3.37 -6.87
C ARG A 614 -43.19 -4.62 -6.04
N LEU A 615 -43.07 -5.80 -6.66
CA LEU A 615 -42.66 -7.03 -5.98
C LEU A 615 -41.19 -6.96 -5.52
N VAL A 616 -40.28 -6.50 -6.39
CA VAL A 616 -38.87 -6.28 -6.01
C VAL A 616 -38.78 -5.26 -4.87
N LEU A 617 -39.50 -4.13 -4.93
CA LEU A 617 -39.53 -3.13 -3.86
C LEU A 617 -39.96 -3.72 -2.50
N LEU A 618 -40.98 -4.58 -2.50
CA LEU A 618 -41.42 -5.29 -1.30
C LEU A 618 -40.40 -6.33 -0.83
N GLN A 619 -39.72 -7.03 -1.73
CA GLN A 619 -38.66 -8.00 -1.42
C GLN A 619 -37.43 -7.32 -0.80
N VAL A 620 -36.95 -6.20 -1.38
CA VAL A 620 -35.84 -5.42 -0.81
C VAL A 620 -36.22 -4.92 0.59
N LEU A 621 -37.42 -4.34 0.76
CA LEU A 621 -37.90 -3.87 2.07
C LEU A 621 -38.02 -5.00 3.11
N ALA A 622 -38.49 -6.19 2.72
CA ALA A 622 -38.57 -7.34 3.62
C ALA A 622 -37.18 -7.80 4.08
N VAL A 623 -36.27 -8.07 3.12
CA VAL A 623 -34.91 -8.54 3.42
C VAL A 623 -34.10 -7.47 4.19
N MET A 624 -34.33 -6.18 3.95
CA MET A 624 -33.79 -5.10 4.79
C MET A 624 -34.27 -5.18 6.24
N VAL A 625 -35.57 -5.34 6.49
CA VAL A 625 -36.14 -5.35 7.86
C VAL A 625 -35.77 -6.64 8.61
N GLU A 626 -35.58 -7.76 7.91
CA GLU A 626 -35.12 -9.02 8.51
C GLU A 626 -33.61 -9.00 8.82
N SER A 627 -32.79 -8.38 7.95
CA SER A 627 -31.32 -8.40 8.07
C SER A 627 -30.72 -7.25 8.88
N LEU A 628 -31.34 -6.05 8.85
CA LEU A 628 -30.76 -4.82 9.37
C LEU A 628 -31.38 -4.46 10.73
N GLN A 629 -30.53 -4.35 11.75
CA GLN A 629 -30.99 -3.93 13.08
C GLN A 629 -31.44 -2.46 13.07
N HIS A 630 -32.43 -2.13 13.92
CA HIS A 630 -32.96 -0.77 14.06
C HIS A 630 -31.88 0.29 14.39
N THR A 631 -30.79 -0.11 15.04
CA THR A 631 -29.62 0.74 15.32
C THR A 631 -28.79 1.12 14.08
N VAL A 632 -28.96 0.39 12.97
CA VAL A 632 -28.34 0.68 11.65
C VAL A 632 -29.31 1.47 10.77
N LEU A 633 -30.60 1.10 10.76
CA LEU A 633 -31.63 1.75 9.96
C LEU A 633 -32.05 3.13 10.48
N LEU A 634 -32.11 3.33 11.79
CA LEU A 634 -32.65 4.54 12.42
C LEU A 634 -31.62 5.14 13.38
N ARG A 635 -30.42 5.42 12.86
CA ARG A 635 -29.26 5.90 13.63
C ARG A 635 -29.44 7.33 14.14
N LYS A 636 -30.19 8.18 13.43
CA LYS A 636 -30.43 9.59 13.78
C LYS A 636 -31.89 9.86 14.17
N ASN A 637 -32.09 10.79 15.12
CA ASN A 637 -33.42 11.34 15.45
C ASN A 637 -34.18 11.81 14.19
N THR A 638 -33.47 12.41 13.23
CA THR A 638 -34.05 12.85 11.95
C THR A 638 -34.64 11.69 11.16
N GLN A 639 -33.93 10.56 11.06
CA GLN A 639 -34.40 9.35 10.37
C GLN A 639 -35.59 8.71 11.08
N VAL A 640 -35.62 8.72 12.43
CA VAL A 640 -36.80 8.27 13.20
C VAL A 640 -38.00 9.17 12.91
N VAL A 641 -37.82 10.49 12.86
CA VAL A 641 -38.88 11.43 12.50
C VAL A 641 -39.36 11.22 11.05
N ASP A 642 -38.45 11.07 10.09
CA ASP A 642 -38.80 10.83 8.67
C ASP A 642 -39.51 9.48 8.48
N PHE A 643 -39.11 8.43 9.22
CA PHE A 643 -39.80 7.14 9.25
C PHE A 643 -41.26 7.28 9.73
N ILE A 644 -41.47 8.04 10.81
CA ILE A 644 -42.81 8.32 11.33
C ILE A 644 -43.61 9.21 10.36
N VAL A 645 -42.98 10.18 9.69
CA VAL A 645 -43.61 10.98 8.63
C VAL A 645 -44.12 10.06 7.51
N SER A 646 -43.29 9.16 6.98
CA SER A 646 -43.70 8.21 5.93
C SER A 646 -44.79 7.24 6.39
N LEU A 647 -44.72 6.71 7.62
CA LEU A 647 -45.79 5.86 8.17
C LEU A 647 -47.13 6.60 8.25
N ILE A 648 -47.14 7.82 8.79
CA ILE A 648 -48.35 8.63 8.93
C ILE A 648 -48.87 9.08 7.55
N GLN A 649 -48.01 9.51 6.63
CA GLN A 649 -48.40 9.87 5.27
C GLN A 649 -49.06 8.70 4.53
N ARG A 650 -48.51 7.48 4.63
CA ARG A 650 -49.10 6.28 4.03
C ARG A 650 -50.48 5.95 4.62
N ALA A 651 -50.67 6.14 5.93
CA ALA A 651 -51.98 5.99 6.55
C ALA A 651 -52.97 7.08 6.11
N CYS A 652 -52.51 8.32 5.88
CA CYS A 652 -53.34 9.39 5.33
C CYS A 652 -53.81 9.09 3.91
N VAL A 653 -53.01 8.43 3.07
CA VAL A 653 -53.45 7.95 1.74
C VAL A 653 -54.55 6.88 1.89
N GLY A 654 -54.37 5.92 2.81
CA GLY A 654 -55.38 4.89 3.09
C GLY A 654 -56.73 5.43 3.59
N LEU A 655 -56.77 6.62 4.22
CA LEU A 655 -58.03 7.25 4.65
C LEU A 655 -58.92 7.70 3.49
N ASP A 656 -58.35 8.02 2.33
CA ASP A 656 -59.12 8.44 1.16
C ASP A 656 -59.67 7.23 0.35
N GLN A 657 -59.28 6.00 0.71
CA GLN A 657 -59.72 4.74 0.10
C GLN A 657 -60.98 4.12 0.77
N VAL A 658 -61.38 4.57 1.96
CA VAL A 658 -62.44 3.92 2.76
C VAL A 658 -63.82 4.50 2.46
N THR A 659 -64.45 4.02 1.39
CA THR A 659 -65.85 4.37 1.03
C THR A 659 -66.89 3.72 1.94
N ASP A 660 -66.52 2.70 2.73
CA ASP A 660 -67.43 1.93 3.60
C ASP A 660 -66.95 1.93 5.07
N PRO A 661 -67.66 2.61 6.01
CA PRO A 661 -67.18 2.87 7.38
C PRO A 661 -66.92 1.64 8.29
N GLY A 662 -67.23 0.43 7.84
CA GLY A 662 -67.18 -0.79 8.66
C GLY A 662 -65.82 -1.50 8.73
N LEU A 663 -64.86 -1.15 7.87
CA LEU A 663 -63.67 -1.98 7.59
C LEU A 663 -62.32 -1.31 7.95
N VAL A 664 -62.29 -0.61 9.09
CA VAL A 664 -61.04 -0.05 9.66
C VAL A 664 -60.07 -1.19 9.99
N ASN A 665 -58.92 -1.23 9.32
CA ASN A 665 -57.90 -2.25 9.54
C ASN A 665 -57.26 -2.09 10.94
N PRO A 666 -57.46 -3.03 11.89
CA PRO A 666 -57.00 -2.85 13.27
C PRO A 666 -55.47 -2.82 13.38
N VAL A 667 -54.75 -3.41 12.40
CA VAL A 667 -53.28 -3.38 12.35
C VAL A 667 -52.77 -1.97 12.06
N GLU A 668 -53.48 -1.20 11.24
CA GLU A 668 -53.11 0.19 10.90
C GLU A 668 -53.36 1.12 12.09
N SER A 669 -54.51 1.01 12.77
CA SER A 669 -54.78 1.79 13.99
C SER A 669 -53.78 1.49 15.11
N GLN A 670 -53.35 0.23 15.27
CA GLN A 670 -52.27 -0.12 16.20
C GLN A 670 -50.91 0.45 15.76
N THR A 671 -50.56 0.35 14.47
CA THR A 671 -49.31 0.91 13.92
C THR A 671 -49.25 2.43 14.09
N LEU A 672 -50.36 3.14 13.83
CA LEU A 672 -50.51 4.57 14.08
C LEU A 672 -50.33 4.92 15.56
N SER A 673 -50.97 4.17 16.46
CA SER A 673 -50.86 4.38 17.90
C SER A 673 -49.42 4.17 18.40
N MET A 674 -48.72 3.15 17.87
CA MET A 674 -47.29 2.93 18.15
C MET A 674 -46.41 4.05 17.61
N ALA A 675 -46.65 4.52 16.37
CA ALA A 675 -45.92 5.64 15.78
C ALA A 675 -46.11 6.94 16.57
N MET A 676 -47.34 7.23 17.01
CA MET A 676 -47.64 8.37 17.89
C MET A 676 -46.99 8.22 19.28
N GLY A 677 -46.95 7.00 19.84
CA GLY A 677 -46.18 6.69 21.06
C GLY A 677 -44.68 6.96 20.90
N LEU A 678 -44.09 6.61 19.76
CA LEU A 678 -42.70 6.95 19.45
C LEU A 678 -42.48 8.47 19.40
N VAL A 679 -43.37 9.25 18.77
CA VAL A 679 -43.29 10.73 18.83
C VAL A 679 -43.40 11.23 20.28
N ALA A 680 -44.31 10.69 21.09
CA ALA A 680 -44.46 11.09 22.49
C ALA A 680 -43.19 10.79 23.33
N THR A 681 -42.52 9.66 23.10
CA THR A 681 -41.26 9.32 23.79
C THR A 681 -40.09 10.19 23.32
N LEU A 682 -39.98 10.50 22.03
CA LEU A 682 -38.98 11.46 21.51
C LEU A 682 -39.17 12.85 22.12
N LEU A 683 -40.42 13.35 22.15
CA LEU A 683 -40.79 14.63 22.78
C LEU A 683 -40.59 14.64 24.31
N SER A 684 -40.46 13.48 24.94
CA SER A 684 -40.16 13.34 26.38
C SER A 684 -38.65 13.27 26.68
N GLY A 685 -37.79 13.42 25.67
CA GLY A 685 -36.34 13.37 25.81
C GLY A 685 -35.75 14.55 26.60
N PRO A 686 -34.77 14.34 27.50
CA PRO A 686 -34.30 15.37 28.43
C PRO A 686 -33.41 16.46 27.80
N GLN A 687 -33.10 16.40 26.51
CA GLN A 687 -32.20 17.33 25.80
C GLN A 687 -32.63 17.53 24.33
N LEU A 688 -33.83 18.08 24.11
CA LEU A 688 -34.29 18.44 22.76
C LEU A 688 -33.75 19.80 22.31
N GLY A 689 -33.10 19.85 21.16
CA GLY A 689 -32.61 21.08 20.54
C GLY A 689 -33.62 21.74 19.60
N ALA A 690 -33.31 22.96 19.16
CA ALA A 690 -34.10 23.65 18.14
C ALA A 690 -34.14 22.87 16.80
N GLU A 691 -33.06 22.13 16.49
CA GLU A 691 -32.91 21.32 15.29
C GLU A 691 -33.77 20.03 15.31
N ASP A 692 -34.00 19.46 16.50
CA ASP A 692 -34.95 18.37 16.70
C ASP A 692 -36.38 18.86 16.42
N TYR A 693 -36.78 20.00 17.00
CA TYR A 693 -38.09 20.59 16.74
C TYR A 693 -38.29 21.02 15.29
N SER A 694 -37.28 21.60 14.62
CA SER A 694 -37.39 21.90 13.18
C SER A 694 -37.51 20.63 12.34
N SER A 695 -36.89 19.53 12.77
CA SER A 695 -37.08 18.22 12.15
C SER A 695 -38.49 17.68 12.37
N MET A 696 -39.00 17.74 13.60
CA MET A 696 -40.35 17.31 13.98
C MET A 696 -41.44 18.18 13.34
N SER A 697 -41.16 19.42 12.90
CA SER A 697 -42.14 20.25 12.20
C SER A 697 -42.70 19.59 10.91
N ARG A 698 -41.96 18.64 10.31
CA ARG A 698 -42.39 17.78 9.19
C ARG A 698 -43.61 16.90 9.52
N LEU A 699 -43.86 16.61 10.79
CA LEU A 699 -45.04 15.86 11.26
C LEU A 699 -46.31 16.73 11.32
N LEU A 700 -46.21 18.06 11.31
CA LEU A 700 -47.37 18.94 11.53
C LEU A 700 -48.47 18.80 10.46
N PRO A 701 -48.17 18.70 9.14
CA PRO A 701 -49.21 18.46 8.14
C PRO A 701 -49.80 17.04 8.18
N PRO A 702 -49.02 15.93 8.25
CA PRO A 702 -49.61 14.59 8.36
C PRO A 702 -50.46 14.39 9.62
N LEU A 703 -50.06 14.96 10.77
CA LEU A 703 -50.88 14.96 11.99
C LEU A 703 -52.16 15.80 11.85
N GLU A 704 -52.18 16.84 11.00
CA GLU A 704 -53.39 17.61 10.70
C GLU A 704 -54.44 16.74 10.01
N THR A 705 -54.05 16.05 8.93
CA THR A 705 -54.94 15.18 8.16
C THR A 705 -55.51 14.06 9.04
N LEU A 706 -54.69 13.39 9.87
CA LEU A 706 -55.21 12.40 10.82
C LEU A 706 -56.19 13.00 11.84
N SER A 707 -55.88 14.17 12.41
CA SER A 707 -56.74 14.82 13.41
C SER A 707 -58.12 15.23 12.86
N GLN A 708 -58.26 15.34 11.53
CA GLN A 708 -59.49 15.78 10.85
C GLN A 708 -60.24 14.65 10.13
N ARG A 709 -59.55 13.60 9.63
CA ARG A 709 -60.13 12.55 8.77
C ARG A 709 -60.17 11.15 9.37
N HIS A 710 -59.37 10.84 10.40
CA HIS A 710 -59.29 9.47 10.92
C HIS A 710 -60.60 9.02 11.61
N SER A 711 -61.00 7.76 11.46
CA SER A 711 -62.27 7.23 12.00
C SER A 711 -62.26 6.97 13.51
N ASP A 712 -61.12 6.53 14.07
CA ASP A 712 -60.92 6.38 15.51
C ASP A 712 -60.62 7.72 16.20
N VAL A 713 -61.47 8.08 17.18
CA VAL A 713 -61.39 9.28 18.01
C VAL A 713 -60.11 9.31 18.87
N VAL A 714 -59.59 8.15 19.32
CA VAL A 714 -58.37 8.09 20.13
C VAL A 714 -57.17 8.56 19.31
N ILE A 715 -57.11 8.18 18.04
CA ILE A 715 -56.05 8.57 17.10
C ILE A 715 -56.21 10.03 16.69
N GLN A 716 -57.44 10.55 16.54
CA GLN A 716 -57.67 11.99 16.36
C GLN A 716 -57.14 12.81 17.56
N GLU A 717 -57.45 12.40 18.79
CA GLU A 717 -57.04 13.13 20.00
C GLU A 717 -55.52 13.10 20.18
N LEU A 718 -54.88 11.94 19.99
CA LEU A 718 -53.42 11.80 20.03
C LEU A 718 -52.74 12.65 18.95
N ALA A 719 -53.26 12.66 17.71
CA ALA A 719 -52.72 13.48 16.63
C ALA A 719 -52.80 14.98 16.96
N SER A 720 -53.95 15.44 17.45
CA SER A 720 -54.20 16.84 17.85
C SER A 720 -53.30 17.27 19.02
N ASN A 721 -53.18 16.41 20.03
CA ASN A 721 -52.31 16.64 21.19
C ASN A 721 -50.82 16.74 20.76
N LEU A 722 -50.31 15.79 19.98
CA LEU A 722 -48.93 15.78 19.49
C LEU A 722 -48.63 16.99 18.58
N ARG A 723 -49.54 17.32 17.66
CA ARG A 723 -49.44 18.52 16.81
C ARG A 723 -49.32 19.79 17.66
N THR A 724 -50.09 19.89 18.74
CA THR A 724 -50.05 21.05 19.65
C THR A 724 -48.73 21.12 20.42
N VAL A 725 -48.18 20.00 20.92
CA VAL A 725 -46.87 19.96 21.59
C VAL A 725 -45.75 20.40 20.63
N ILE A 726 -45.73 19.86 19.40
CA ILE A 726 -44.70 20.19 18.40
C ILE A 726 -44.80 21.66 17.98
N ALA A 727 -46.01 22.15 17.65
CA ALA A 727 -46.23 23.53 17.22
C ALA A 727 -45.97 24.58 18.31
N THR A 728 -46.00 24.20 19.58
CA THR A 728 -45.67 25.08 20.72
C THR A 728 -44.24 24.90 21.24
N HIS A 729 -43.38 24.10 20.56
CA HIS A 729 -42.03 23.75 21.02
C HIS A 729 -42.01 23.22 22.47
N GLY A 730 -43.01 22.42 22.85
CA GLY A 730 -43.16 21.87 24.20
C GLY A 730 -43.68 22.85 25.26
N ALA A 731 -44.01 24.11 24.91
CA ALA A 731 -44.53 25.09 25.88
C ALA A 731 -45.94 24.77 26.41
N TYR A 732 -46.65 23.83 25.79
CA TYR A 732 -47.90 23.26 26.27
C TYR A 732 -47.84 21.72 26.18
N TRP A 733 -48.17 21.03 27.28
CA TRP A 733 -48.14 19.57 27.35
C TRP A 733 -49.46 19.01 27.92
N PRO A 734 -50.30 18.33 27.11
CA PRO A 734 -51.51 17.63 27.56
C PRO A 734 -51.23 16.53 28.59
N GLU A 735 -52.04 16.45 29.65
CA GLU A 735 -51.92 15.42 30.69
C GLU A 735 -51.99 13.99 30.09
N ASN A 736 -52.90 13.77 29.14
CA ASN A 736 -53.13 12.49 28.46
C ASN A 736 -51.86 11.91 27.78
N LEU A 737 -50.96 12.76 27.27
CA LEU A 737 -49.72 12.30 26.62
C LEU A 737 -48.71 11.69 27.61
N THR A 738 -48.76 12.06 28.89
CA THR A 738 -47.86 11.48 29.91
C THR A 738 -48.15 10.00 30.18
N ALA A 739 -49.39 9.55 29.96
CA ALA A 739 -49.77 8.15 30.04
C ALA A 739 -49.35 7.37 28.78
N ALA A 740 -49.50 7.97 27.59
CA ALA A 740 -49.12 7.36 26.31
C ALA A 740 -47.59 7.17 26.15
N ALA A 741 -46.78 7.94 26.88
CA ALA A 741 -45.32 7.82 26.88
C ALA A 741 -44.76 6.66 27.73
N GLN A 742 -45.60 5.88 28.43
CA GLN A 742 -45.16 4.67 29.15
C GLN A 742 -45.55 3.39 28.38
N PRO A 743 -44.66 2.38 28.30
CA PRO A 743 -44.96 1.14 27.61
C PRO A 743 -46.08 0.38 28.33
N SER A 744 -47.16 0.11 27.60
CA SER A 744 -48.37 -0.51 28.13
C SER A 744 -48.12 -1.96 28.56
N ARG A 745 -48.59 -2.30 29.76
CA ARG A 745 -48.56 -3.66 30.32
C ARG A 745 -49.97 -4.24 30.21
N ASN A 746 -50.09 -5.47 29.70
CA ASN A 746 -51.35 -6.05 29.20
C ASN A 746 -52.56 -5.89 30.17
N PRO A 747 -53.74 -5.50 29.66
CA PRO A 747 -54.91 -5.19 30.49
C PRO A 747 -55.82 -6.40 30.74
N GLU A 748 -55.43 -7.32 31.62
CA GLU A 748 -56.35 -8.34 32.16
C GLU A 748 -56.25 -8.47 33.69
N THR A 749 -57.22 -7.89 34.41
CA THR A 749 -58.08 -8.51 35.46
C THR A 749 -58.76 -7.48 36.38
N ALA A 750 -59.77 -7.95 37.13
CA ALA A 750 -60.39 -7.31 38.31
C ALA A 750 -61.17 -5.99 38.12
N ALA A 751 -62.49 -6.13 37.94
CA ALA A 751 -63.46 -5.05 38.10
C ALA A 751 -63.99 -4.92 39.55
N LYS A 752 -64.71 -3.82 39.83
CA LYS A 752 -65.41 -3.44 41.10
C LYS A 752 -64.46 -2.83 42.16
N THR A 753 -64.89 -1.87 43.01
CA THR A 753 -66.27 -1.49 43.39
C THR A 753 -66.42 0.02 43.66
N SER A 754 -67.66 0.50 43.57
CA SER A 754 -68.19 1.85 43.87
C SER A 754 -67.56 2.65 45.04
N SER A 755 -67.43 3.98 44.90
CA SER A 755 -68.48 4.93 45.38
C SER A 755 -68.09 6.42 45.20
N VAL A 756 -69.11 7.28 45.20
CA VAL A 756 -69.10 8.76 45.01
C VAL A 756 -70.02 9.31 46.13
N PRO A 757 -69.65 10.36 46.91
CA PRO A 757 -69.90 11.73 46.42
C PRO A 757 -68.94 12.86 46.83
N SER A 758 -68.91 13.80 45.88
CA SER A 758 -68.46 15.20 45.87
C SER A 758 -68.54 16.07 47.14
N SER A 759 -67.68 17.10 47.16
CA SER A 759 -68.10 18.47 47.49
C SER A 759 -67.24 19.53 46.77
N LYS A 760 -67.74 20.76 46.63
CA LYS A 760 -67.11 21.85 45.84
C LYS A 760 -66.59 22.98 46.74
N LYS A 761 -65.47 23.61 46.36
CA LYS A 761 -65.24 25.08 46.30
C LYS A 761 -63.83 25.37 45.74
N GLN A 762 -63.65 25.98 44.57
CA GLN A 762 -63.84 27.39 44.16
C GLN A 762 -62.73 28.37 44.63
N LYS A 763 -62.10 28.97 43.62
CA LYS A 763 -61.07 30.02 43.62
C LYS A 763 -61.40 31.23 44.54
N MET A 764 -60.36 31.91 45.01
CA MET A 764 -60.07 33.26 44.47
C MET A 764 -58.60 33.67 44.64
N GLN A 765 -58.14 34.55 43.75
CA GLN A 765 -56.82 35.18 43.78
C GLN A 765 -56.91 36.53 44.52
N THR A 766 -55.80 37.00 45.07
CA THR A 766 -55.41 38.41 44.89
C THR A 766 -53.88 38.53 45.01
N ALA A 767 -53.30 39.49 44.31
CA ALA A 767 -51.86 39.77 44.33
C ALA A 767 -51.65 41.27 44.53
N ALA A 768 -50.44 41.68 44.92
CA ALA A 768 -49.56 42.58 44.15
C ALA A 768 -48.53 43.32 45.01
N TYR A 769 -47.54 43.89 44.31
CA TYR A 769 -46.45 44.77 44.76
C TYR A 769 -45.33 44.10 45.60
N ASN A 770 -44.05 44.04 45.17
CA ASN A 770 -43.11 45.04 44.59
C ASN A 770 -42.34 45.83 45.68
N SER A 771 -41.04 46.15 45.55
CA SER A 771 -40.03 45.78 44.52
C SER A 771 -38.63 46.30 44.89
N GLN A 772 -37.59 45.94 44.09
CA GLN A 772 -36.27 46.61 43.98
C GLN A 772 -35.29 46.42 45.18
N THR A 773 -33.96 46.34 45.05
CA THR A 773 -33.04 46.29 43.87
C THR A 773 -31.73 45.55 44.24
N GLY A 774 -30.93 45.11 43.25
CA GLY A 774 -29.58 44.52 43.44
C GLY A 774 -28.44 45.56 43.49
N PRO A 775 -27.19 45.27 43.03
CA PRO A 775 -26.78 44.11 42.20
C PRO A 775 -25.35 43.51 42.39
N HIS A 776 -25.05 42.48 41.59
CA HIS A 776 -23.74 41.99 41.07
C HIS A 776 -22.51 41.75 41.99
N SER A 777 -22.04 40.49 42.06
CA SER A 777 -20.89 39.95 41.29
C SER A 777 -20.24 38.73 41.97
N SER A 778 -19.53 37.88 41.20
CA SER A 778 -18.81 36.69 41.67
C SER A 778 -17.39 36.63 41.08
N PRO A 779 -16.46 35.92 41.74
CA PRO A 779 -15.89 34.70 41.15
C PRO A 779 -15.72 33.53 42.19
N PRO A 780 -15.36 32.31 41.75
CA PRO A 780 -15.32 31.11 42.61
C PRO A 780 -13.94 30.82 43.24
N ASP A 781 -13.90 29.88 44.20
CA ASP A 781 -12.72 29.58 45.03
C ASP A 781 -12.39 28.07 45.13
N SER A 782 -11.24 27.73 45.75
CA SER A 782 -10.58 26.42 45.68
C SER A 782 -10.43 25.68 47.04
N ASN A 783 -9.91 24.44 46.99
CA ASN A 783 -9.49 23.55 48.11
C ASN A 783 -10.62 22.73 48.76
N SER A 784 -10.52 21.44 49.15
CA SER A 784 -9.44 20.55 49.68
C SER A 784 -9.17 20.71 51.19
N PRO A 785 -8.77 19.65 51.97
CA PRO A 785 -8.69 18.21 51.67
C PRO A 785 -9.18 17.23 52.80
N SER A 786 -9.10 15.91 52.53
CA SER A 786 -8.97 14.77 53.51
C SER A 786 -10.15 14.46 54.45
N ASN A 787 -10.47 13.23 54.87
CA ASN A 787 -9.98 11.84 54.70
C ASN A 787 -11.15 10.89 55.18
N THR A 788 -11.23 9.55 55.24
CA THR A 788 -10.42 8.29 55.09
C THR A 788 -11.44 7.10 55.19
N ARG A 789 -11.28 5.82 54.80
CA ARG A 789 -10.32 4.97 54.04
C ARG A 789 -10.97 3.56 53.83
N VAL A 790 -10.42 2.70 52.96
CA VAL A 790 -10.67 1.21 52.83
C VAL A 790 -12.06 0.80 52.27
N ARG A 791 -12.27 -0.13 51.32
CA ARG A 791 -11.52 -0.83 50.21
C ARG A 791 -12.59 -1.76 49.53
N HIS A 792 -12.60 -2.25 48.28
CA HIS A 792 -11.73 -2.37 47.08
C HIS A 792 -12.18 -1.40 45.95
N GLN A 793 -11.49 -1.14 44.83
CA GLN A 793 -10.54 -1.83 43.92
C GLN A 793 -11.16 -2.64 42.75
N VAL A 794 -11.32 -1.94 41.61
CA VAL A 794 -11.26 -2.45 40.23
C VAL A 794 -10.24 -1.57 39.49
N SER A 795 -9.52 -2.07 38.47
CA SER A 795 -8.51 -1.31 37.72
C SER A 795 -8.62 -1.55 36.21
N SER A 796 -8.34 -0.51 35.42
CA SER A 796 -8.33 -0.51 33.96
C SER A 796 -7.01 -0.97 33.35
N VAL A 797 -7.04 -1.33 32.06
CA VAL A 797 -5.87 -1.50 31.18
C VAL A 797 -6.19 -0.87 29.82
N PRO A 798 -5.37 0.08 29.30
CA PRO A 798 -5.50 0.61 27.95
C PRO A 798 -4.33 0.24 27.02
N ALA A 799 -4.58 0.35 25.71
CA ALA A 799 -3.62 0.56 24.61
C ALA A 799 -2.45 -0.43 24.41
N ALA A 800 -2.44 -1.10 23.25
CA ALA A 800 -1.29 -1.87 22.76
C ALA A 800 -0.18 -0.98 22.19
N ALA A 801 1.08 -1.38 22.40
CA ALA A 801 2.25 -0.79 21.76
C ALA A 801 3.00 -1.83 20.92
N ARG A 802 3.43 -1.44 19.71
CA ARG A 802 4.16 -2.31 18.77
C ARG A 802 5.55 -2.68 19.31
N ILE A 803 5.97 -3.93 19.14
CA ILE A 803 7.37 -4.34 19.25
C ILE A 803 7.82 -4.91 17.91
N THR A 804 8.67 -4.18 17.20
CA THR A 804 9.45 -4.69 16.07
C THR A 804 10.67 -5.45 16.57
N ALA A 805 11.06 -6.51 15.87
CA ALA A 805 12.23 -7.32 16.22
C ALA A 805 13.45 -6.93 15.39
N GLN A 806 14.59 -6.65 16.05
CA GLN A 806 15.96 -7.05 15.67
C GLN A 806 16.97 -6.54 16.72
N GLY A 807 18.18 -7.10 16.76
CA GLY A 807 19.34 -6.31 17.21
C GLY A 807 20.32 -6.84 18.26
N GLY A 808 20.34 -8.13 18.61
CA GLY A 808 21.53 -8.83 19.14
C GLY A 808 22.09 -8.42 20.53
N GLY A 809 22.07 -9.35 21.48
CA GLY A 809 22.80 -9.22 22.74
C GLY A 809 22.79 -10.52 23.55
N ARG A 810 23.93 -11.23 23.61
CA ARG A 810 24.07 -12.44 24.44
C ARG A 810 23.94 -12.09 25.93
N ASN A 811 23.07 -12.78 26.66
CA ASN A 811 23.33 -13.18 28.04
C ASN A 811 22.45 -14.38 28.45
N HIS A 812 23.00 -15.31 29.21
CA HIS A 812 22.28 -16.51 29.68
C HIS A 812 21.36 -16.18 30.86
N GLY A 813 20.09 -15.90 30.58
CA GLY A 813 19.04 -15.91 31.60
C GLY A 813 18.63 -17.34 31.96
N LYS A 814 19.21 -17.92 33.02
CA LYS A 814 18.66 -19.15 33.63
C LYS A 814 17.37 -18.82 34.38
N THR A 815 16.22 -18.87 33.70
CA THR A 815 14.91 -18.87 34.35
C THR A 815 14.71 -20.22 35.03
N ALA A 816 14.95 -20.28 36.34
CA ALA A 816 14.75 -21.50 37.11
C ALA A 816 13.25 -21.83 37.21
N LEU A 817 12.81 -22.90 36.53
CA LEU A 817 11.50 -23.50 36.79
C LEU A 817 11.59 -24.39 38.04
N CYS A 818 10.61 -24.27 38.93
CA CYS A 818 10.66 -24.95 40.22
C CYS A 818 10.43 -26.47 40.07
N SER A 819 11.13 -27.26 40.87
CA SER A 819 11.03 -28.72 40.88
C SER A 819 9.62 -29.18 41.31
N SER A 820 8.88 -29.80 40.39
CA SER A 820 7.61 -30.47 40.67
C SER A 820 7.72 -31.94 40.30
N THR A 821 8.32 -32.74 41.19
CA THR A 821 8.38 -34.20 41.10
C THR A 821 7.00 -34.83 41.31
N LYS A 822 6.16 -34.71 40.28
CA LYS A 822 4.87 -35.38 40.16
C LYS A 822 4.99 -36.53 39.17
N PRO A 823 4.34 -37.68 39.43
CA PRO A 823 4.39 -38.83 38.54
C PRO A 823 3.79 -38.48 37.18
N LEU A 824 4.15 -39.23 36.12
CA LEU A 824 3.64 -38.98 34.78
C LEU A 824 2.10 -38.94 34.71
N SER A 825 1.43 -39.76 35.55
CA SER A 825 -0.04 -39.80 35.66
C SER A 825 -0.69 -38.44 35.98
N ASP A 826 -0.07 -37.63 36.84
CA ASP A 826 -0.58 -36.29 37.20
C ASP A 826 -0.54 -35.35 36.00
N TRP A 827 0.50 -35.45 35.16
CA TRP A 827 0.68 -34.60 33.98
C TRP A 827 -0.22 -35.02 32.83
N LEU A 828 -0.45 -36.32 32.64
CA LEU A 828 -1.44 -36.85 31.70
C LEU A 828 -2.86 -36.37 32.08
N LEU A 829 -3.24 -36.47 33.36
CA LEU A 829 -4.52 -35.93 33.86
C LEU A 829 -4.65 -34.42 33.61
N LYS A 830 -3.59 -33.64 33.88
CA LYS A 830 -3.56 -32.19 33.65
C LYS A 830 -3.58 -31.79 32.18
N ALA A 831 -3.14 -32.65 31.26
CA ALA A 831 -3.24 -32.39 29.83
C ALA A 831 -4.65 -32.69 29.25
N CYS A 832 -5.59 -33.07 30.12
CA CYS A 832 -7.04 -33.14 29.87
C CYS A 832 -7.85 -32.16 30.76
N ASP A 833 -7.19 -31.21 31.43
CA ASP A 833 -7.83 -30.20 32.30
C ASP A 833 -8.65 -29.19 31.45
N PRO A 834 -9.86 -28.78 31.86
CA PRO A 834 -10.63 -27.76 31.15
C PRO A 834 -9.97 -26.36 31.15
N ASP A 835 -9.04 -26.07 32.07
CA ASP A 835 -8.30 -24.80 32.07
C ASP A 835 -7.21 -24.79 30.99
N VAL A 836 -7.41 -23.98 29.95
CA VAL A 836 -6.51 -23.87 28.78
C VAL A 836 -5.04 -23.59 29.17
N PRO A 837 -4.71 -22.62 30.06
CA PRO A 837 -3.35 -22.43 30.56
C PRO A 837 -2.75 -23.67 31.24
N THR A 838 -3.50 -24.34 32.11
CA THR A 838 -3.04 -25.55 32.82
C THR A 838 -2.79 -26.69 31.85
N ARG A 839 -3.67 -26.89 30.87
CA ARG A 839 -3.57 -27.90 29.83
C ARG A 839 -2.38 -27.66 28.90
N ALA A 840 -2.23 -26.44 28.38
CA ALA A 840 -1.08 -26.05 27.57
C ALA A 840 0.26 -26.13 28.32
N PHE A 841 0.28 -25.82 29.62
CA PHE A 841 1.46 -26.00 30.48
C PHE A 841 1.80 -27.49 30.68
N ALA A 842 0.82 -28.34 30.95
CA ALA A 842 1.02 -29.78 31.10
C ALA A 842 1.58 -30.43 29.82
N LEU A 843 1.07 -30.07 28.65
CA LEU A 843 1.60 -30.50 27.35
C LEU A 843 3.10 -30.16 27.20
N ARG A 844 3.51 -28.95 27.59
CA ARG A 844 4.93 -28.53 27.53
C ARG A 844 5.82 -29.28 28.51
N VAL A 845 5.31 -29.60 29.70
CA VAL A 845 6.03 -30.45 30.68
C VAL A 845 6.19 -31.88 30.15
N LEU A 846 5.17 -32.44 29.50
CA LEU A 846 5.26 -33.75 28.84
C LEU A 846 6.30 -33.75 27.71
N THR A 847 6.34 -32.69 26.88
CA THR A 847 7.40 -32.50 25.86
C THR A 847 8.80 -32.49 26.47
N GLN A 848 9.00 -31.72 27.55
CA GLN A 848 10.28 -31.65 28.28
C GLN A 848 10.68 -33.03 28.82
N MET A 849 9.76 -33.76 29.48
CA MET A 849 10.01 -35.11 30.00
C MET A 849 10.38 -36.14 28.91
N MET A 850 9.91 -35.95 27.68
CA MET A 850 10.24 -36.82 26.55
C MET A 850 11.60 -36.48 25.93
N GLN A 851 11.95 -35.19 25.85
CA GLN A 851 13.30 -34.74 25.44
C GLN A 851 14.37 -35.17 26.45
N ASP A 852 14.05 -35.10 27.75
CA ASP A 852 14.93 -35.52 28.85
C ASP A 852 14.95 -37.07 29.06
N GLN A 853 14.37 -37.84 28.14
CA GLN A 853 14.33 -39.32 28.12
C GLN A 853 13.86 -39.97 29.44
N ASN A 854 12.84 -39.40 30.09
CA ASN A 854 12.32 -39.93 31.35
C ASN A 854 11.75 -41.36 31.16
N PRO A 855 12.17 -42.37 31.95
CA PRO A 855 11.81 -43.77 31.72
C PRO A 855 10.31 -44.05 31.84
N GLU A 856 9.56 -43.34 32.70
CA GLU A 856 8.09 -43.47 32.76
C GLU A 856 7.45 -42.97 31.46
N ALA A 857 7.91 -41.82 30.95
CA ALA A 857 7.40 -41.20 29.74
C ALA A 857 7.70 -42.05 28.49
N VAL A 858 8.91 -42.61 28.40
CA VAL A 858 9.30 -43.54 27.33
C VAL A 858 8.50 -44.85 27.39
N GLN A 859 8.24 -45.40 28.58
CA GLN A 859 7.39 -46.59 28.70
C GLN A 859 5.90 -46.31 28.36
N ALA A 860 5.46 -45.05 28.48
CA ALA A 860 4.10 -44.60 28.15
C ALA A 860 3.99 -43.90 26.79
N GLN A 861 5.02 -43.96 25.93
CA GLN A 861 5.15 -43.20 24.68
C GLN A 861 3.88 -43.19 23.82
N ASP A 862 3.27 -44.36 23.57
CA ASP A 862 2.07 -44.46 22.73
C ASP A 862 0.87 -43.67 23.32
N LYS A 863 0.75 -43.59 24.65
CA LYS A 863 -0.29 -42.80 25.33
C LYS A 863 -0.03 -41.31 25.24
N VAL A 864 1.24 -40.91 25.35
CA VAL A 864 1.67 -39.51 25.19
C VAL A 864 1.44 -39.06 23.74
N LEU A 865 1.74 -39.91 22.76
CA LEU A 865 1.46 -39.68 21.33
C LEU A 865 -0.04 -39.54 21.05
N THR A 866 -0.87 -40.47 21.53
CA THR A 866 -2.34 -40.38 21.43
C THR A 866 -2.86 -39.08 22.02
N LEU A 867 -2.44 -38.73 23.25
CA LEU A 867 -2.88 -37.52 23.93
C LEU A 867 -2.45 -36.24 23.16
N PHE A 868 -1.25 -36.21 22.57
CA PHE A 868 -0.86 -35.08 21.74
C PHE A 868 -1.68 -34.97 20.44
N LEU A 869 -2.06 -36.10 19.82
CA LEU A 869 -2.94 -36.11 18.64
C LEU A 869 -4.37 -35.65 19.00
N GLU A 870 -4.92 -36.07 20.13
CA GLU A 870 -6.21 -35.58 20.65
C GLU A 870 -6.18 -34.07 20.97
N ASN A 871 -5.03 -33.55 21.42
CA ASN A 871 -4.83 -32.11 21.67
C ASN A 871 -4.55 -31.30 20.38
N LEU A 872 -4.35 -31.95 19.24
CA LEU A 872 -4.15 -31.30 17.94
C LEU A 872 -5.46 -30.77 17.35
N GLU A 873 -6.56 -31.49 17.58
CA GLU A 873 -7.92 -31.13 17.12
C GLU A 873 -8.59 -30.06 18.00
N HIS A 874 -7.87 -29.47 18.95
CA HIS A 874 -8.37 -28.40 19.79
C HIS A 874 -8.45 -27.06 19.03
N GLU A 875 -9.50 -26.28 19.30
CA GLU A 875 -9.70 -24.92 18.76
C GLU A 875 -8.65 -23.93 19.28
N ASP A 876 -8.37 -23.94 20.59
CA ASP A 876 -7.45 -22.98 21.20
C ASP A 876 -5.99 -23.20 20.77
N SER A 877 -5.40 -22.14 20.19
CA SER A 877 -4.02 -22.11 19.68
C SER A 877 -2.93 -22.39 20.71
N PHE A 878 -3.11 -22.06 21.99
CA PHE A 878 -2.11 -22.37 23.02
C PHE A 878 -2.02 -23.87 23.28
N ILE A 879 -3.11 -24.62 23.09
CA ILE A 879 -3.16 -26.07 23.19
C ILE A 879 -2.59 -26.71 21.92
N TYR A 880 -3.16 -26.44 20.73
CA TYR A 880 -2.73 -27.16 19.53
C TYR A 880 -1.29 -26.83 19.12
N LEU A 881 -0.79 -25.60 19.32
CA LEU A 881 0.63 -25.28 19.06
C LEU A 881 1.56 -25.99 20.06
N SER A 882 1.15 -26.15 21.32
CA SER A 882 1.92 -26.92 22.31
C SER A 882 1.92 -28.41 21.97
N ALA A 883 0.83 -28.93 21.39
CA ALA A 883 0.76 -30.30 20.87
C ALA A 883 1.65 -30.50 19.63
N ILE A 884 1.63 -29.57 18.67
CA ILE A 884 2.52 -29.60 17.50
C ILE A 884 3.99 -29.61 17.92
N GLN A 885 4.36 -28.80 18.93
CA GLN A 885 5.71 -28.79 19.48
C GLN A 885 6.09 -30.13 20.15
N GLY A 886 5.14 -30.75 20.87
CA GLY A 886 5.32 -32.08 21.46
C GLY A 886 5.51 -33.18 20.42
N LEU A 887 4.66 -33.23 19.39
CA LEU A 887 4.75 -34.20 18.30
C LEU A 887 6.05 -34.05 17.49
N ALA A 888 6.53 -32.82 17.28
CA ALA A 888 7.80 -32.59 16.60
C ALA A 888 9.01 -33.09 17.42
N ALA A 889 9.03 -32.84 18.75
CA ALA A 889 10.09 -33.33 19.64
C ALA A 889 10.04 -34.87 19.81
N LEU A 890 8.85 -35.46 19.77
CA LEU A 890 8.65 -36.91 19.73
C LEU A 890 9.15 -37.53 18.42
N ALA A 891 8.91 -36.91 17.27
CA ALA A 891 9.40 -37.37 15.98
C ALA A 891 10.94 -37.26 15.86
N ASP A 892 11.55 -36.25 16.48
CA ASP A 892 13.00 -36.07 16.55
C ASP A 892 13.68 -37.17 17.41
N SER A 893 13.04 -37.56 18.52
CA SER A 893 13.56 -38.59 19.44
C SER A 893 13.23 -40.03 19.03
N TYR A 894 12.12 -40.28 18.31
CA TYR A 894 11.65 -41.62 17.93
C TYR A 894 11.05 -41.66 16.50
N PRO A 895 11.85 -41.37 15.46
CA PRO A 895 11.33 -41.11 14.11
C PRO A 895 10.56 -42.27 13.47
N GLU A 896 11.07 -43.50 13.56
CA GLU A 896 10.53 -44.65 12.79
C GLU A 896 9.03 -44.90 12.99
N ARG A 897 8.55 -44.85 14.25
CA ARG A 897 7.14 -45.08 14.58
C ARG A 897 6.30 -43.83 14.39
N ILE A 898 6.82 -42.68 14.78
CA ILE A 898 6.03 -41.45 14.91
C ILE A 898 5.84 -40.77 13.56
N LEU A 899 6.85 -40.79 12.68
CA LEU A 899 6.68 -40.38 11.27
C LEU A 899 5.73 -41.32 10.53
N GLY A 900 5.83 -42.63 10.76
CA GLY A 900 4.90 -43.62 10.18
C GLY A 900 3.44 -43.32 10.53
N ARG A 901 3.17 -43.00 11.80
CA ARG A 901 1.82 -42.61 12.26
C ARG A 901 1.37 -41.28 11.66
N LEU A 902 2.18 -40.23 11.77
CA LEU A 902 1.85 -38.89 11.26
C LEU A 902 1.64 -38.87 9.73
N LEU A 903 2.41 -39.66 8.97
CA LEU A 903 2.20 -39.80 7.52
C LEU A 903 0.91 -40.56 7.20
N GLN A 904 0.54 -41.57 7.99
CA GLN A 904 -0.73 -42.27 7.85
C GLN A 904 -1.92 -41.32 8.11
N ASP A 905 -1.87 -40.56 9.21
CA ASP A 905 -2.89 -39.56 9.59
C ASP A 905 -2.99 -38.42 8.56
N PHE A 906 -1.86 -38.01 7.96
CA PHE A 906 -1.84 -37.01 6.90
C PHE A 906 -2.50 -37.50 5.59
N GLN A 907 -2.24 -38.76 5.21
CA GLN A 907 -2.74 -39.35 3.96
C GLN A 907 -4.21 -39.78 4.04
N HIS A 908 -4.62 -40.40 5.16
CA HIS A 908 -5.92 -41.07 5.29
C HIS A 908 -6.92 -40.31 6.17
N GLY A 909 -6.51 -39.19 6.76
CA GLY A 909 -7.25 -38.49 7.81
C GLY A 909 -6.96 -39.07 9.20
N PRO A 910 -7.44 -38.40 10.28
CA PRO A 910 -7.16 -38.81 11.64
C PRO A 910 -7.63 -40.24 11.94
N SER A 911 -6.70 -41.05 12.45
CA SER A 911 -6.93 -42.46 12.83
C SER A 911 -7.48 -42.64 14.25
N LEU A 912 -7.92 -41.56 14.90
CA LEU A 912 -8.52 -41.58 16.24
C LEU A 912 -10.03 -41.87 16.15
N PRO A 913 -10.59 -42.83 16.91
CA PRO A 913 -12.04 -43.09 16.90
C PRO A 913 -12.91 -41.91 17.37
N THR A 914 -12.30 -40.90 17.97
CA THR A 914 -12.93 -39.70 18.56
C THR A 914 -12.91 -38.47 17.66
N SER A 915 -12.24 -38.51 16.49
CA SER A 915 -12.04 -37.32 15.65
C SER A 915 -13.27 -36.93 14.83
N ASN A 916 -13.63 -35.64 14.83
CA ASN A 916 -14.70 -35.11 13.97
C ASN A 916 -14.24 -35.03 12.52
N LYS A 917 -14.86 -35.82 11.64
CA LYS A 917 -14.51 -35.89 10.19
C LYS A 917 -14.64 -34.54 9.46
N GLU A 918 -15.45 -33.63 9.97
CA GLU A 918 -15.67 -32.28 9.44
C GLU A 918 -14.39 -31.43 9.48
N HIS A 919 -13.56 -31.56 10.53
CA HIS A 919 -12.29 -30.83 10.68
C HIS A 919 -11.12 -31.51 9.95
N SER A 920 -11.37 -32.56 9.16
CA SER A 920 -10.31 -33.40 8.56
C SER A 920 -9.33 -32.66 7.63
N LEU A 921 -9.68 -31.49 7.08
CA LEU A 921 -8.72 -30.63 6.36
C LEU A 921 -7.80 -29.87 7.32
N GLU A 922 -8.36 -29.30 8.38
CA GLU A 922 -7.64 -28.52 9.38
C GLU A 922 -6.66 -29.40 10.18
N THR A 923 -7.11 -30.58 10.65
CA THR A 923 -6.24 -31.57 11.30
C THR A 923 -5.10 -31.99 10.37
N ARG A 924 -5.36 -32.20 9.06
CA ARG A 924 -4.29 -32.51 8.09
C ARG A 924 -3.30 -31.36 7.89
N LEU A 925 -3.74 -30.11 7.92
CA LEU A 925 -2.83 -28.94 7.89
C LEU A 925 -1.96 -28.87 9.15
N LYS A 926 -2.56 -29.06 10.34
CA LYS A 926 -1.85 -29.13 11.63
C LYS A 926 -0.84 -30.28 11.66
N VAL A 927 -1.19 -31.48 11.19
CA VAL A 927 -0.27 -32.63 11.02
C VAL A 927 0.83 -32.34 9.99
N GLY A 928 0.50 -31.67 8.88
CA GLY A 928 1.49 -31.22 7.88
C GLY A 928 2.52 -30.25 8.48
N GLU A 929 2.09 -29.38 9.40
CA GLU A 929 2.99 -28.47 10.14
C GLU A 929 3.90 -29.22 11.13
N VAL A 930 3.42 -30.30 11.76
CA VAL A 930 4.26 -31.23 12.55
C VAL A 930 5.32 -31.87 11.66
N LEU A 931 4.92 -32.45 10.53
CA LEU A 931 5.83 -33.11 9.59
C LEU A 931 6.88 -32.13 9.03
N MET A 932 6.51 -30.87 8.77
CA MET A 932 7.45 -29.81 8.37
C MET A 932 8.44 -29.44 9.49
N ARG A 933 8.01 -29.42 10.76
CA ARG A 933 8.92 -29.18 11.90
C ARG A 933 9.86 -30.35 12.15
N ALA A 934 9.34 -31.58 12.13
CA ALA A 934 10.13 -32.80 12.32
C ALA A 934 11.19 -32.95 11.21
N SER A 935 10.83 -32.80 9.94
CA SER A 935 11.77 -32.87 8.81
C SER A 935 12.84 -31.77 8.83
N ARG A 936 12.56 -30.60 9.44
CA ARG A 936 13.57 -29.56 9.69
C ARG A 936 14.48 -29.88 10.88
N ALA A 937 14.01 -30.60 11.90
CA ALA A 937 14.82 -31.02 13.04
C ALA A 937 15.84 -32.11 12.65
N MET A 938 15.39 -33.11 11.87
CA MET A 938 16.20 -34.25 11.42
C MET A 938 17.14 -33.93 10.23
N GLY A 939 17.15 -32.70 9.73
CA GLY A 939 18.04 -32.28 8.64
C GLY A 939 19.48 -32.06 9.12
N PRO A 940 20.51 -32.25 8.26
CA PRO A 940 21.89 -31.90 8.61
C PRO A 940 22.02 -30.38 8.83
N GLN A 941 22.66 -30.00 9.93
CA GLN A 941 22.94 -28.60 10.33
C GLN A 941 24.27 -28.10 9.75
#